data_AF-A0A804Q169-F1
#
_entry.id   AF-A0A804Q169-F1
#
_cell.length_a   1.000
_cell.length_b   1.000
_cell.length_c   1.000
_cell.angle_alpha   90.00
_cell.angle_beta   90.00
_cell.angle_gamma   90.00
#
_symmetry.space_group_name_H-M   'P 1'
#
loop_
_entity.id
_entity.type
_entity.pdbx_description
1 polymer ?
#
loop_
_entity_poly.entity_id
_entity_poly.type
_entity_poly.pdbx_seq_one_letter_code
_entity_poly.pdbx_strand_id
1 'polypeptide(L)'
;MTDIIRYPDDQYDRLWTPMIIDAIDWLVLSTTEKVRNIYDDLFEVPSKVMQTAITPRDATSSINFYWNSKGSSLGYIPVFHFSEVLQAGAGVVRQFNININGKRFTSHDYYTPRHLESGYVYGTRPYTNQIRYNVSIVKTDTSTLPPIINADEIFIVISTTNVGTDSEDVSAMKAIKAKYQVKKNWMGDPCVAGTFRWDGLTCSYAISDPPKITALNMSFSGLTGDISSAFANLKAVQSLDLSHNNLTGSIPSSLSQLPSLTTLDLTGNQLSGPIPSSLLKRIQDGSLNLIYADNPDLCTNAGDSCQTAPQGKSKLVIYYVAVPMALIVVALAVLLCCLLRRRKTRGLADVSVKPRDKTPTSLASMAADEHRLSSLRLENRRFTYEDLEMITDSFKRVIGRGGFGYVYEGFLEDGTQVAVKMRSQSSNQGAKEFLTEAQILTRIHHKNLVSMVGYCKDGVYMALVYEYMSEGSLQEHIAGKRLTWGQRLRIALESAQGLEYLHRGCNPPLIHRDVKTSNILLNAKLEAKVADFGMSKALDRDTYASTNTLVGTPGYVDPEYLETMQPSTKSDVYSFGVVLLELVTGRPPILHSPQPTSVIQWARQHLARGDIEVVVDASMGGNHDVNSVWKAAEVALQCTEQASAQRPTMGDVVAQLLECLDLEKGRSANESFCDGDDSGSATASLSHSSAFVTGRIFGTVPMVETGPATR
;
A
#
# COMPACT_ATOMS: atom_id res chain seq x y z
N MET A 1 -3.12 10.15 17.30
CA MET A 1 -3.54 8.77 17.59
C MET A 1 -2.64 8.22 18.68
N THR A 2 -3.05 7.15 19.34
CA THR A 2 -2.17 6.31 20.15
C THR A 2 -1.40 5.37 19.23
N ASP A 3 -0.09 5.25 19.41
CA ASP A 3 0.75 4.41 18.57
C ASP A 3 0.44 2.94 18.83
N ILE A 4 0.01 2.19 17.81
CA ILE A 4 -0.36 0.78 17.97
C ILE A 4 0.91 -0.06 17.98
N ILE A 5 1.14 -0.77 19.09
CA ILE A 5 2.34 -1.57 19.34
C ILE A 5 2.06 -3.05 19.09
N ARG A 6 2.92 -3.69 18.30
CA ARG A 6 3.04 -5.15 18.25
C ARG A 6 4.27 -5.58 19.05
N TYR A 7 4.12 -6.59 19.89
CA TYR A 7 5.24 -7.18 20.63
C TYR A 7 5.69 -8.48 19.94
N PRO A 8 6.98 -8.64 19.58
CA PRO A 8 7.44 -9.84 18.88
C PRO A 8 7.29 -11.15 19.67
N ASP A 9 7.13 -11.06 20.99
CA ASP A 9 6.85 -12.16 21.92
C ASP A 9 5.34 -12.39 22.17
N ASP A 10 4.44 -11.66 21.51
CA ASP A 10 3.00 -11.93 21.58
C ASP A 10 2.62 -13.18 20.76
N GLN A 11 2.34 -14.29 21.45
CA GLN A 11 1.92 -15.55 20.84
C GLN A 11 0.60 -15.43 20.04
N TYR A 12 -0.18 -14.38 20.28
CA TYR A 12 -1.44 -14.07 19.60
C TYR A 12 -1.34 -12.90 18.62
N ASP A 13 -0.13 -12.32 18.44
CA ASP A 13 0.16 -11.23 17.48
C ASP A 13 -0.77 -9.99 17.60
N ARG A 14 -1.22 -9.69 18.83
CA ARG A 14 -2.21 -8.62 19.09
C ARG A 14 -1.66 -7.23 18.84
N LEU A 15 -2.60 -6.35 18.49
CA LEU A 15 -2.42 -4.91 18.39
C LEU A 15 -2.69 -4.26 19.75
N TRP A 16 -1.65 -3.88 20.48
CA TRP A 16 -1.76 -3.19 21.76
C TRP A 16 -1.85 -1.68 21.55
N THR A 17 -2.75 -1.02 22.27
CA THR A 17 -2.92 0.43 22.19
C THR A 17 -2.60 1.04 23.56
N PRO A 18 -1.53 1.84 23.70
CA PRO A 18 -1.24 2.56 24.93
C PRO A 18 -2.41 3.46 25.31
N MET A 19 -2.78 3.50 26.59
CA MET A 19 -3.83 4.39 27.06
C MET A 19 -3.33 5.84 27.04
N ILE A 20 -4.11 6.77 26.45
CA ILE A 20 -3.84 8.21 26.65
C ILE A 20 -4.19 8.52 28.11
N ILE A 21 -3.18 8.89 28.87
CA ILE A 21 -3.31 9.32 30.26
C ILE A 21 -2.96 10.80 30.38
N ASP A 22 -3.66 11.50 31.27
CA ASP A 22 -3.20 12.82 31.72
C ASP A 22 -2.07 12.64 32.74
N ALA A 23 -0.93 13.29 32.52
CA ALA A 23 0.19 13.25 33.46
C ALA A 23 -0.13 13.95 34.80
N ILE A 24 -1.21 14.74 34.88
CA ILE A 24 -1.70 15.40 36.09
C ILE A 24 -2.38 14.39 37.02
N ASP A 25 -3.27 13.55 36.50
CA ASP A 25 -4.05 12.59 37.32
C ASP A 25 -3.31 11.27 37.57
N TRP A 26 -2.50 10.84 36.60
CA TRP A 26 -1.94 9.49 36.55
C TRP A 26 -0.44 9.44 36.78
N LEU A 27 0.00 8.36 37.42
CA LEU A 27 1.39 7.95 37.55
C LEU A 27 1.62 6.66 36.75
N VAL A 28 2.58 6.70 35.83
CA VAL A 28 3.10 5.50 35.16
C VAL A 28 4.07 4.80 36.10
N LEU A 29 3.90 3.49 36.25
CA LEU A 29 4.86 2.59 36.90
C LEU A 29 5.46 1.69 35.82
N SER A 30 6.76 1.41 35.93
CA SER A 30 7.48 0.58 34.95
C SER A 30 8.64 -0.17 35.59
N THR A 31 8.91 -1.39 35.12
CA THR A 31 10.06 -2.20 35.54
C THR A 31 10.83 -2.75 34.34
N THR A 32 12.15 -2.88 34.51
CA THR A 32 13.02 -3.56 33.54
C THR A 32 13.06 -5.08 33.75
N GLU A 33 12.63 -5.58 34.91
CA GLU A 33 12.63 -7.01 35.24
C GLU A 33 11.50 -7.76 34.53
N LYS A 34 11.75 -9.00 34.11
CA LYS A 34 10.78 -9.78 33.34
C LYS A 34 9.61 -10.21 34.23
N VAL A 35 8.41 -9.69 33.97
CA VAL A 35 7.18 -10.21 34.55
C VAL A 35 6.96 -11.64 34.05
N ARG A 36 6.76 -12.58 34.99
CA ARG A 36 6.58 -14.01 34.70
C ARG A 36 5.12 -14.31 34.41
N ASN A 37 4.85 -14.98 33.29
CA ASN A 37 3.51 -15.48 32.98
C ASN A 37 3.22 -16.74 33.82
N ILE A 38 1.94 -16.96 34.16
CA ILE A 38 1.53 -18.13 34.95
C ILE A 38 1.36 -19.36 34.05
N TYR A 39 1.39 -20.54 34.65
CA TYR A 39 1.16 -21.80 33.93
C TYR A 39 -0.31 -21.88 33.47
N ASP A 40 -0.53 -22.35 32.23
CA ASP A 40 -1.84 -22.38 31.55
C ASP A 40 -2.61 -21.03 31.53
N ASP A 41 -1.89 -19.91 31.34
CA ASP A 41 -2.49 -18.58 31.18
C ASP A 41 -3.32 -18.49 29.89
N LEU A 42 -4.64 -18.70 30.01
CA LEU A 42 -5.60 -18.62 28.90
C LEU A 42 -5.61 -17.26 28.18
N PHE A 43 -5.10 -16.22 28.83
CA PHE A 43 -5.09 -14.87 28.31
C PHE A 43 -3.66 -14.30 28.16
N GLU A 44 -2.63 -15.16 28.14
CA GLU A 44 -1.20 -14.80 28.25
C GLU A 44 -0.85 -13.49 27.51
N VAL A 45 -0.18 -12.57 28.21
CA VAL A 45 0.16 -11.21 27.75
C VAL A 45 1.68 -11.10 27.54
N PRO A 46 2.18 -10.31 26.56
CA PRO A 46 3.62 -10.10 26.40
C PRO A 46 4.21 -9.51 27.66
N SER A 47 5.37 -10.02 28.10
CA SER A 47 6.00 -9.57 29.34
C SER A 47 6.29 -8.06 29.30
N LYS A 48 6.54 -7.52 28.09
CA LYS A 48 6.73 -6.09 27.83
C LYS A 48 5.51 -5.21 28.09
N VAL A 49 4.28 -5.71 27.96
CA VAL A 49 3.06 -4.98 28.35
C VAL A 49 2.94 -4.97 29.86
N MET A 50 3.07 -6.14 30.49
CA MET A 50 2.96 -6.30 31.94
C MET A 50 4.06 -5.57 32.72
N GLN A 51 5.22 -5.31 32.10
CA GLN A 51 6.29 -4.46 32.62
C GLN A 51 5.88 -2.99 32.84
N THR A 52 4.73 -2.55 32.33
CA THR A 52 4.18 -1.20 32.52
C THR A 52 2.81 -1.25 33.18
N ALA A 53 2.47 -0.21 33.94
CA ALA A 53 1.18 -0.05 34.60
C ALA A 53 0.85 1.43 34.87
N ILE A 54 -0.43 1.70 35.15
CA ILE A 54 -0.90 3.02 35.61
C ILE A 54 -1.54 2.93 36.99
N THR A 55 -1.38 3.98 37.78
CA THR A 55 -1.99 4.15 39.10
C THR A 55 -2.35 5.62 39.32
N PRO A 56 -3.44 5.97 40.02
CA PRO A 56 -3.76 7.36 40.36
C PRO A 56 -2.65 8.02 41.20
N ARG A 57 -2.38 9.31 41.00
CA ARG A 57 -1.43 10.06 41.84
C ARG A 57 -1.92 10.27 43.26
N ASP A 58 -3.21 10.56 43.41
CA ASP A 58 -3.88 10.62 44.70
C ASP A 58 -4.15 9.20 45.23
N ALA A 59 -3.63 8.91 46.42
CA ALA A 59 -3.74 7.60 47.07
C ALA A 59 -5.17 7.25 47.53
N THR A 60 -6.14 8.15 47.41
CA THR A 60 -7.58 7.93 47.65
C THR A 60 -8.40 7.78 46.36
N SER A 61 -7.87 8.19 45.21
CA SER A 61 -8.54 8.15 43.92
C SER A 61 -8.68 6.73 43.35
N SER A 62 -9.68 6.56 42.50
CA SER A 62 -10.03 5.28 41.85
C SER A 62 -9.74 5.34 40.34
N ILE A 63 -9.35 4.21 39.74
CA ILE A 63 -9.18 4.13 38.28
C ILE A 63 -10.58 4.12 37.66
N ASN A 64 -10.89 5.09 36.79
CA ASN A 64 -12.19 5.16 36.11
C ASN A 64 -11.98 5.29 34.60
N PHE A 65 -12.55 4.37 33.84
CA PHE A 65 -12.53 4.36 32.37
C PHE A 65 -13.82 3.75 31.82
N TYR A 66 -13.98 3.68 30.51
CA TYR A 66 -15.17 3.10 29.90
C TYR A 66 -14.91 2.58 28.49
N TRP A 67 -15.71 1.60 28.07
CA TRP A 67 -15.87 1.28 26.65
C TRP A 67 -17.32 1.46 26.21
N ASN A 68 -17.51 1.75 24.92
CA ASN A 68 -18.84 1.81 24.31
C ASN A 68 -19.16 0.47 23.64
N SER A 69 -20.43 0.07 23.68
CA SER A 69 -20.93 -1.06 22.91
C SER A 69 -20.82 -0.77 21.42
N LYS A 70 -20.31 -1.76 20.69
CA LYS A 70 -20.22 -1.79 19.23
C LYS A 70 -21.41 -2.53 18.58
N GLY A 71 -22.54 -2.63 19.31
CA GLY A 71 -23.78 -3.21 18.80
C GLY A 71 -23.92 -4.74 18.90
N SER A 72 -23.05 -5.45 19.63
CA SER A 72 -23.20 -6.90 19.82
C SER A 72 -24.44 -7.20 20.67
N SER A 73 -25.35 -8.00 20.10
CA SER A 73 -26.52 -8.56 20.80
C SER A 73 -26.16 -9.70 21.76
N LEU A 74 -25.01 -10.35 21.54
CA LEU A 74 -24.50 -11.47 22.34
C LEU A 74 -23.62 -11.01 23.50
N GLY A 75 -23.06 -9.80 23.42
CA GLY A 75 -22.38 -9.11 24.51
C GLY A 75 -20.85 -9.14 24.48
N TYR A 76 -20.27 -8.76 25.61
CA TYR A 76 -18.84 -8.51 25.79
C TYR A 76 -18.27 -9.28 26.99
N ILE A 77 -17.03 -9.75 26.86
CA ILE A 77 -16.26 -10.32 27.97
C ILE A 77 -15.02 -9.46 28.18
N PRO A 78 -15.01 -8.59 29.21
CA PRO A 78 -13.81 -7.84 29.58
C PRO A 78 -12.82 -8.74 30.34
N VAL A 79 -11.54 -8.49 30.11
CA VAL A 79 -10.40 -9.03 30.85
C VAL A 79 -9.53 -7.86 31.29
N PHE A 80 -9.19 -7.81 32.58
CA PHE A 80 -8.29 -6.80 33.14
C PHE A 80 -7.02 -7.47 33.64
N HIS A 81 -5.87 -6.93 33.25
CA HIS A 81 -4.54 -7.50 33.48
C HIS A 81 -3.77 -6.70 34.53
N PHE A 82 -3.19 -7.42 35.47
CA PHE A 82 -2.54 -6.86 36.67
C PHE A 82 -1.23 -7.57 36.97
N SER A 83 -0.18 -6.80 37.27
CA SER A 83 1.04 -7.26 37.91
C SER A 83 1.62 -6.12 38.74
N GLU A 84 2.08 -6.40 39.96
CA GLU A 84 2.76 -5.40 40.76
C GLU A 84 4.19 -5.28 40.23
N VAL A 85 4.51 -4.11 39.66
CA VAL A 85 5.78 -3.84 38.98
C VAL A 85 6.84 -3.23 39.91
N LEU A 86 6.46 -2.82 41.13
CA LEU A 86 7.38 -2.30 42.14
C LEU A 86 7.40 -3.19 43.39
N GLN A 87 8.59 -3.43 43.95
CA GLN A 87 8.71 -4.23 45.16
C GLN A 87 8.15 -3.47 46.38
N ALA A 88 7.00 -3.93 46.87
CA ALA A 88 6.35 -3.38 48.06
C ALA A 88 7.14 -3.66 49.33
N GLY A 89 7.24 -2.65 50.22
CA GLY A 89 7.87 -2.79 51.54
C GLY A 89 7.04 -3.59 52.54
N ALA A 90 7.63 -3.95 53.68
CA ALA A 90 6.92 -4.66 54.74
C ALA A 90 5.72 -3.84 55.25
N GLY A 91 4.53 -4.46 55.29
CA GLY A 91 3.27 -3.81 55.65
C GLY A 91 2.59 -3.01 54.52
N VAL A 92 3.22 -2.88 53.35
CA VAL A 92 2.62 -2.21 52.19
C VAL A 92 1.73 -3.19 51.43
N VAL A 93 0.43 -2.90 51.40
CA VAL A 93 -0.61 -3.69 50.74
C VAL A 93 -1.22 -2.88 49.58
N ARG A 94 -1.48 -3.55 48.44
CA ARG A 94 -2.34 -3.03 47.37
C ARG A 94 -3.55 -3.96 47.17
N GLN A 95 -4.73 -3.50 47.54
CA GLN A 95 -6.00 -4.22 47.42
C GLN A 95 -7.09 -3.33 46.83
N PHE A 96 -7.88 -3.88 45.91
CA PHE A 96 -8.92 -3.13 45.21
C PHE A 96 -10.06 -4.01 44.69
N ASN A 97 -11.21 -3.36 44.47
CA ASN A 97 -12.44 -3.91 43.94
C ASN A 97 -12.64 -3.40 42.51
N ILE A 98 -13.02 -4.29 41.58
CA ILE A 98 -13.36 -3.94 40.20
C ILE A 98 -14.89 -3.94 40.08
N ASN A 99 -15.46 -2.87 39.53
CA ASN A 99 -16.90 -2.75 39.25
C ASN A 99 -17.14 -2.34 37.79
N ILE A 100 -18.26 -2.78 37.22
CA ILE A 100 -18.74 -2.40 35.90
C ILE A 100 -20.17 -1.88 36.04
N ASN A 101 -20.42 -0.66 35.56
CA ASN A 101 -21.71 0.04 35.71
C ASN A 101 -22.25 0.01 37.16
N GLY A 102 -21.34 0.24 38.13
CA GLY A 102 -21.65 0.26 39.57
C GLY A 102 -21.89 -1.12 40.21
N LYS A 103 -21.81 -2.22 39.45
CA LYS A 103 -21.95 -3.59 39.96
C LYS A 103 -20.59 -4.27 40.08
N ARG A 104 -20.39 -5.02 41.16
CA ARG A 104 -19.14 -5.76 41.43
C ARG A 104 -18.85 -6.75 40.31
N PHE A 105 -17.64 -6.70 39.75
CA PHE A 105 -17.22 -7.55 38.62
C PHE A 105 -16.86 -8.97 39.05
N THR A 106 -16.23 -9.11 40.22
CA THR A 106 -15.73 -10.38 40.76
C THR A 106 -16.62 -10.94 41.86
N SER A 107 -16.70 -12.28 41.93
CA SER A 107 -17.21 -12.99 43.11
C SER A 107 -16.32 -12.83 44.35
N HIS A 108 -15.01 -12.58 44.16
CA HIS A 108 -14.05 -12.35 45.25
C HIS A 108 -14.18 -10.95 45.86
N ASP A 109 -13.93 -10.86 47.18
CA ASP A 109 -14.08 -9.65 48.01
C ASP A 109 -13.05 -8.54 47.75
N TYR A 110 -11.95 -8.86 47.07
CA TYR A 110 -10.96 -7.92 46.51
C TYR A 110 -10.01 -8.67 45.56
N TYR A 111 -9.18 -7.92 44.84
CA TYR A 111 -8.02 -8.43 44.10
C TYR A 111 -6.72 -7.92 44.74
N THR A 112 -5.65 -8.71 44.66
CA THR A 112 -4.28 -8.36 45.09
C THR A 112 -3.30 -8.76 43.98
N PRO A 113 -2.63 -7.83 43.28
CA PRO A 113 -1.62 -8.18 42.28
C PRO A 113 -0.37 -8.76 42.94
N ARG A 114 0.33 -9.66 42.24
CA ARG A 114 1.59 -10.26 42.69
C ARG A 114 2.79 -9.56 42.05
N HIS A 115 3.92 -9.53 42.77
CA HIS A 115 5.14 -8.89 42.30
C HIS A 115 5.79 -9.67 41.15
N LEU A 116 5.94 -9.02 39.99
CA LEU A 116 6.54 -9.56 38.76
C LEU A 116 5.95 -10.91 38.32
N GLU A 117 4.66 -11.09 38.53
CA GLU A 117 3.87 -12.25 38.09
C GLU A 117 2.59 -11.75 37.42
N SER A 118 2.30 -12.26 36.22
CA SER A 118 1.10 -11.91 35.46
C SER A 118 -0.14 -12.47 36.14
N GLY A 119 -1.21 -11.68 36.23
CA GLY A 119 -2.51 -12.13 36.68
C GLY A 119 -3.61 -11.37 35.95
N TYR A 120 -4.74 -12.03 35.74
CA TYR A 120 -5.89 -11.47 35.05
C TYR A 120 -7.19 -11.68 35.83
N VAL A 121 -8.20 -10.88 35.48
CA VAL A 121 -9.57 -11.02 35.99
C VAL A 121 -10.53 -10.88 34.81
N TYR A 122 -11.41 -11.86 34.60
CA TYR A 122 -12.32 -11.91 33.46
C TYR A 122 -13.77 -12.19 33.85
N GLY A 123 -14.71 -11.79 32.97
CA GLY A 123 -16.12 -12.08 33.13
C GLY A 123 -16.47 -13.50 32.68
N THR A 124 -17.10 -14.29 33.55
CA THR A 124 -17.58 -15.66 33.21
C THR A 124 -18.96 -15.69 32.52
N ARG A 125 -19.51 -14.52 32.18
CA ARG A 125 -20.76 -14.36 31.41
C ARG A 125 -20.69 -13.10 30.52
N PRO A 126 -21.33 -13.09 29.35
CA PRO A 126 -21.35 -11.92 28.48
C PRO A 126 -22.12 -10.75 29.09
N TYR A 127 -21.52 -9.55 29.06
CA TYR A 127 -22.16 -8.29 29.40
C TYR A 127 -22.96 -7.78 28.19
N THR A 128 -24.28 -7.68 28.33
CA THR A 128 -25.23 -7.35 27.27
C THR A 128 -26.04 -6.09 27.56
N ASN A 129 -26.78 -5.60 26.56
CA ASN A 129 -27.89 -4.64 26.71
C ASN A 129 -27.52 -3.30 27.37
N GLN A 130 -26.29 -2.80 27.16
CA GLN A 130 -25.87 -1.45 27.51
C GLN A 130 -25.16 -0.79 26.32
N ILE A 131 -25.33 0.53 26.20
CA ILE A 131 -24.63 1.36 25.19
C ILE A 131 -23.19 1.66 25.64
N ARG A 132 -22.95 1.69 26.96
CA ARG A 132 -21.67 2.04 27.58
C ARG A 132 -21.45 1.21 28.84
N TYR A 133 -20.20 0.83 29.07
CA TYR A 133 -19.74 0.11 30.25
C TYR A 133 -18.65 0.95 30.92
N ASN A 134 -18.98 1.53 32.07
CA ASN A 134 -18.06 2.30 32.89
C ASN A 134 -17.39 1.35 33.88
N VAL A 135 -16.06 1.28 33.87
CA VAL A 135 -15.25 0.51 34.81
C VAL A 135 -14.79 1.44 35.93
N SER A 136 -14.92 1.00 37.19
CA SER A 136 -14.25 1.61 38.33
C SER A 136 -13.43 0.59 39.09
N ILE A 137 -12.15 0.88 39.31
CA ILE A 137 -11.25 0.08 40.16
C ILE A 137 -10.99 0.91 41.42
N VAL A 138 -11.53 0.44 42.53
CA VAL A 138 -11.67 1.20 43.78
C VAL A 138 -10.83 0.54 44.87
N LYS A 139 -10.01 1.34 45.57
CA LYS A 139 -9.18 0.91 46.71
C LYS A 139 -10.04 0.30 47.84
N THR A 140 -9.52 -0.70 48.55
CA THR A 140 -10.14 -1.17 49.82
C THR A 140 -9.61 -0.41 51.03
N ASP A 141 -10.37 -0.36 52.13
CA ASP A 141 -9.95 0.26 53.40
C ASP A 141 -8.69 -0.38 53.99
N THR A 142 -8.44 -1.66 53.67
CA THR A 142 -7.24 -2.43 54.04
C THR A 142 -6.01 -2.11 53.19
N SER A 143 -6.17 -1.43 52.05
CA SER A 143 -5.07 -1.14 51.13
C SER A 143 -4.28 0.09 51.57
N THR A 144 -2.96 0.01 51.53
CA THR A 144 -2.11 1.19 51.69
C THR A 144 -1.98 1.95 50.37
N LEU A 145 -1.77 1.24 49.26
CA LEU A 145 -1.53 1.80 47.93
C LEU A 145 -2.83 2.04 47.14
N PRO A 146 -2.84 3.01 46.21
CA PRO A 146 -3.92 3.16 45.23
C PRO A 146 -4.04 1.95 44.28
N PRO A 147 -5.18 1.76 43.60
CA PRO A 147 -5.37 0.72 42.59
C PRO A 147 -4.37 0.82 41.43
N ILE A 148 -4.13 -0.30 40.74
CA ILE A 148 -3.21 -0.41 39.59
C ILE A 148 -3.91 -1.17 38.44
N ILE A 149 -3.54 -0.90 37.19
CA ILE A 149 -3.85 -1.75 36.03
C ILE A 149 -2.69 -1.72 35.03
N ASN A 150 -2.41 -2.86 34.38
CA ASN A 150 -1.32 -3.00 33.41
C ASN A 150 -1.87 -2.96 31.97
N ALA A 151 -2.98 -3.65 31.71
CA ALA A 151 -3.71 -3.58 30.44
C ALA A 151 -5.17 -4.07 30.58
N ASP A 152 -5.99 -3.87 29.54
CA ASP A 152 -7.31 -4.46 29.40
C ASP A 152 -7.57 -5.00 27.98
N GLU A 153 -8.44 -6.00 27.87
CA GLU A 153 -8.92 -6.57 26.61
C GLU A 153 -10.44 -6.74 26.67
N ILE A 154 -11.17 -6.37 25.62
CA ILE A 154 -12.64 -6.46 25.56
C ILE A 154 -13.05 -7.39 24.41
N PHE A 155 -13.32 -8.65 24.72
CA PHE A 155 -13.75 -9.65 23.74
C PHE A 155 -15.23 -9.48 23.39
N ILE A 156 -15.59 -9.82 22.15
CA ILE A 156 -16.97 -9.78 21.64
C ILE A 156 -17.46 -11.21 21.44
N VAL A 157 -18.62 -11.52 22.01
CA VAL A 157 -19.23 -12.86 21.93
C VAL A 157 -19.99 -13.02 20.62
N ILE A 158 -19.93 -14.22 20.04
CA ILE A 158 -20.37 -14.54 18.68
C ILE A 158 -21.08 -15.90 18.63
N SER A 159 -21.95 -16.12 17.64
CA SER A 159 -22.68 -17.40 17.51
C SER A 159 -21.89 -18.41 16.67
N THR A 160 -21.70 -19.61 17.23
CA THR A 160 -21.12 -20.80 16.58
C THR A 160 -22.18 -21.82 16.15
N THR A 161 -23.43 -21.37 15.92
CA THR A 161 -24.55 -22.23 15.47
C THR A 161 -24.39 -22.80 14.06
N ASN A 162 -23.40 -22.34 13.30
CA ASN A 162 -23.01 -22.93 12.02
C ASN A 162 -21.90 -23.95 12.27
N VAL A 163 -21.89 -25.06 11.51
CA VAL A 163 -20.78 -26.01 11.56
C VAL A 163 -19.46 -25.29 11.23
N GLY A 164 -18.42 -25.52 12.04
CA GLY A 164 -17.08 -24.96 11.81
C GLY A 164 -16.46 -25.43 10.49
N THR A 165 -15.33 -24.84 10.11
CA THR A 165 -14.57 -25.27 8.91
C THR A 165 -14.25 -26.75 8.99
N ASP A 166 -14.24 -27.42 7.84
CA ASP A 166 -13.86 -28.84 7.72
C ASP A 166 -12.57 -29.16 8.48
N SER A 167 -12.58 -30.21 9.29
CA SER A 167 -11.47 -30.51 10.20
C SER A 167 -10.20 -30.96 9.50
N GLU A 168 -10.26 -31.47 8.25
CA GLU A 168 -9.07 -31.70 7.42
C GLU A 168 -8.47 -30.37 6.96
N ASP A 169 -9.29 -29.42 6.51
CA ASP A 169 -8.85 -28.07 6.10
C ASP A 169 -8.26 -27.30 7.30
N VAL A 170 -8.90 -27.32 8.47
CA VAL A 170 -8.37 -26.73 9.72
C VAL A 170 -7.00 -27.32 10.06
N SER A 171 -6.84 -28.63 9.94
CA SER A 171 -5.59 -29.33 10.27
C SER A 171 -4.48 -29.03 9.26
N ALA A 172 -4.83 -29.01 7.97
CA ALA A 172 -3.92 -28.62 6.88
C ALA A 172 -3.42 -27.19 7.05
N MET A 173 -4.33 -26.24 7.29
CA MET A 173 -4.01 -24.82 7.47
C MET A 173 -3.16 -24.57 8.71
N LYS A 174 -3.40 -25.29 9.82
CA LYS A 174 -2.52 -25.23 11.01
C LYS A 174 -1.11 -25.75 10.70
N ALA A 175 -0.98 -26.84 9.94
CA ALA A 175 0.32 -27.35 9.50
C ALA A 175 1.06 -26.40 8.54
N ILE A 176 0.34 -25.76 7.61
CA ILE A 176 0.87 -24.73 6.70
C ILE A 176 1.33 -23.50 7.51
N LYS A 177 0.51 -23.00 8.44
CA LYS A 177 0.86 -21.87 9.33
C LYS A 177 2.14 -22.17 10.11
N ALA A 178 2.25 -23.36 10.70
CA ALA A 178 3.41 -23.78 11.48
C ALA A 178 4.67 -23.91 10.63
N LYS A 179 4.60 -24.55 9.45
CA LYS A 179 5.76 -24.76 8.57
C LYS A 179 6.40 -23.45 8.13
N TYR A 180 5.59 -22.48 7.70
CA TYR A 180 6.07 -21.21 7.15
C TYR A 180 6.02 -20.04 8.15
N GLN A 181 5.69 -20.30 9.42
CA GLN A 181 5.61 -19.31 10.51
C GLN A 181 4.73 -18.08 10.14
N VAL A 182 3.59 -18.33 9.49
CA VAL A 182 2.79 -17.31 8.81
C VAL A 182 2.22 -16.28 9.79
N LYS A 183 2.65 -15.02 9.66
CA LYS A 183 2.18 -13.86 10.43
C LYS A 183 1.12 -13.08 9.64
N LYS A 184 -0.13 -13.54 9.75
CA LYS A 184 -1.37 -12.95 9.22
C LYS A 184 -2.45 -13.08 10.30
N ASN A 185 -3.68 -12.64 10.05
CA ASN A 185 -4.88 -12.89 10.89
C ASN A 185 -5.30 -14.38 10.99
N TRP A 186 -4.35 -15.32 10.84
CA TRP A 186 -4.57 -16.76 10.78
C TRP A 186 -4.76 -17.35 12.20
N MET A 187 -5.80 -16.88 12.89
CA MET A 187 -6.18 -17.28 14.25
C MET A 187 -7.67 -17.68 14.28
N GLY A 188 -8.06 -18.54 15.22
CA GLY A 188 -9.41 -19.09 15.24
C GLY A 188 -9.70 -20.14 14.18
N ASP A 189 -10.93 -20.13 13.68
CA ASP A 189 -11.41 -21.01 12.60
C ASP A 189 -11.10 -20.34 11.23
N PRO A 190 -10.59 -21.07 10.22
CA PRO A 190 -10.18 -20.46 8.95
C PRO A 190 -11.28 -19.75 8.16
N CYS A 191 -12.54 -20.19 8.25
CA CYS A 191 -13.65 -19.67 7.44
C CYS A 191 -14.83 -19.12 8.25
N VAL A 192 -14.92 -19.38 9.57
CA VAL A 192 -16.12 -19.09 10.39
C VAL A 192 -15.81 -18.09 11.52
N ALA A 193 -16.53 -16.97 11.64
CA ALA A 193 -17.52 -16.46 10.69
C ALA A 193 -16.87 -15.89 9.42
N GLY A 194 -17.59 -15.90 8.30
CA GLY A 194 -17.03 -15.49 7.00
C GLY A 194 -16.57 -14.03 6.89
N THR A 195 -16.96 -13.18 7.86
CA THR A 195 -16.45 -11.81 8.05
C THR A 195 -15.03 -11.75 8.61
N PHE A 196 -14.54 -12.82 9.24
CA PHE A 196 -13.22 -12.93 9.87
C PHE A 196 -12.44 -14.15 9.37
N ARG A 197 -12.84 -14.65 8.18
CA ARG A 197 -12.09 -15.62 7.39
C ARG A 197 -10.66 -15.15 7.17
N TRP A 198 -9.70 -16.07 7.26
CA TRP A 198 -8.27 -15.78 7.18
C TRP A 198 -7.86 -15.14 5.84
N ASP A 199 -6.90 -14.22 5.89
CA ASP A 199 -6.39 -13.47 4.75
C ASP A 199 -5.77 -14.40 3.71
N GLY A 200 -6.18 -14.23 2.46
CA GLY A 200 -5.80 -15.08 1.34
C GLY A 200 -6.73 -16.29 1.11
N LEU A 201 -7.67 -16.58 2.01
CA LEU A 201 -8.65 -17.64 1.78
C LEU A 201 -9.87 -17.17 0.98
N THR A 202 -10.44 -18.10 0.22
CA THR A 202 -11.85 -18.15 -0.17
C THR A 202 -12.41 -19.48 0.31
N CYS A 203 -13.61 -19.46 0.90
CA CYS A 203 -14.29 -20.67 1.38
C CYS A 203 -15.68 -20.81 0.77
N SER A 204 -16.16 -22.04 0.64
CA SER A 204 -17.57 -22.35 0.40
C SER A 204 -18.40 -22.21 1.67
N TYR A 205 -19.69 -21.87 1.52
CA TYR A 205 -20.65 -21.77 2.62
C TYR A 205 -21.97 -22.43 2.18
N ALA A 206 -22.01 -23.76 2.23
CA ALA A 206 -23.24 -24.52 2.01
C ALA A 206 -24.08 -24.55 3.31
N ILE A 207 -25.41 -24.62 3.18
CA ILE A 207 -26.33 -24.50 4.32
C ILE A 207 -26.27 -25.71 5.27
N SER A 208 -25.81 -26.86 4.78
CA SER A 208 -25.85 -28.14 5.51
C SER A 208 -24.49 -28.82 5.71
N ASP A 209 -23.39 -28.21 5.23
CA ASP A 209 -22.04 -28.80 5.25
C ASP A 209 -21.03 -27.87 5.96
N PRO A 210 -19.94 -28.42 6.53
CA PRO A 210 -18.79 -27.63 6.97
C PRO A 210 -18.26 -26.73 5.83
N PRO A 211 -17.99 -25.44 6.08
CA PRO A 211 -17.24 -24.59 5.15
C PRO A 211 -15.90 -25.21 4.76
N LYS A 212 -15.55 -25.14 3.47
CA LYS A 212 -14.30 -25.71 2.93
C LYS A 212 -13.52 -24.69 2.12
N ILE A 213 -12.20 -24.80 2.11
CA ILE A 213 -11.31 -23.86 1.44
C ILE A 213 -11.30 -24.15 -0.06
N THR A 214 -11.82 -23.20 -0.84
CA THR A 214 -11.93 -23.28 -2.31
C THR A 214 -10.85 -22.47 -3.03
N ALA A 215 -10.22 -21.49 -2.37
CA ALA A 215 -8.98 -20.90 -2.84
C ALA A 215 -8.05 -20.51 -1.69
N LEU A 216 -6.74 -20.58 -1.94
CA LEU A 216 -5.69 -20.17 -1.01
C LEU A 216 -4.62 -19.36 -1.76
N ASN A 217 -4.53 -18.07 -1.45
CA ASN A 217 -3.49 -17.18 -1.92
C ASN A 217 -2.43 -16.96 -0.81
N MET A 218 -1.21 -17.40 -1.10
CA MET A 218 0.00 -17.11 -0.32
C MET A 218 1.08 -16.48 -1.20
N SER A 219 0.69 -15.77 -2.27
CA SER A 219 1.63 -14.96 -3.06
C SER A 219 2.32 -13.91 -2.18
N PHE A 220 3.55 -13.54 -2.56
CA PHE A 220 4.36 -12.49 -1.89
C PHE A 220 4.46 -12.64 -0.35
N SER A 221 4.25 -13.84 0.20
CA SER A 221 4.10 -14.08 1.64
C SER A 221 5.42 -14.47 2.32
N GLY A 222 6.55 -14.31 1.62
CA GLY A 222 7.90 -14.57 2.15
C GLY A 222 8.19 -16.05 2.43
N LEU A 223 7.45 -16.98 1.82
CA LEU A 223 7.58 -18.41 2.11
C LEU A 223 8.97 -18.93 1.71
N THR A 224 9.57 -19.76 2.57
CA THR A 224 10.90 -20.37 2.35
C THR A 224 10.83 -21.90 2.48
N GLY A 225 11.76 -22.60 1.82
CA GLY A 225 11.86 -24.05 1.87
C GLY A 225 10.92 -24.77 0.88
N ASP A 226 10.67 -26.06 1.10
CA ASP A 226 9.91 -26.91 0.18
C ASP A 226 8.38 -26.70 0.29
N ILE A 227 7.66 -26.98 -0.80
CA ILE A 227 6.19 -26.93 -0.84
C ILE A 227 5.59 -28.01 0.07
N SER A 228 4.78 -27.61 1.04
CA SER A 228 4.21 -28.50 2.04
C SER A 228 3.27 -29.55 1.45
N SER A 229 3.45 -30.82 1.81
CA SER A 229 2.48 -31.87 1.49
C SER A 229 1.08 -31.59 2.06
N ALA A 230 0.98 -30.77 3.12
CA ALA A 230 -0.29 -30.36 3.72
C ALA A 230 -1.22 -29.60 2.75
N PHE A 231 -0.69 -28.93 1.72
CA PHE A 231 -1.53 -28.31 0.67
C PHE A 231 -2.40 -29.35 -0.05
N ALA A 232 -1.93 -30.60 -0.19
CA ALA A 232 -2.68 -31.69 -0.82
C ALA A 232 -3.84 -32.24 0.04
N ASN A 233 -4.02 -31.75 1.27
CA ASN A 233 -5.15 -32.10 2.12
C ASN A 233 -6.38 -31.20 1.87
N LEU A 234 -6.22 -30.02 1.26
CA LEU A 234 -7.30 -29.07 1.00
C LEU A 234 -8.23 -29.54 -0.14
N LYS A 235 -9.01 -30.61 0.07
CA LYS A 235 -9.65 -31.36 -1.03
C LYS A 235 -10.61 -30.54 -1.90
N ALA A 236 -11.19 -29.48 -1.36
CA ALA A 236 -12.10 -28.57 -2.07
C ALA A 236 -11.39 -27.44 -2.85
N VAL A 237 -10.06 -27.32 -2.75
CA VAL A 237 -9.33 -26.19 -3.33
C VAL A 237 -9.36 -26.23 -4.85
N GLN A 238 -9.67 -25.07 -5.45
CA GLN A 238 -9.77 -24.85 -6.89
C GLN A 238 -8.62 -23.98 -7.40
N SER A 239 -8.20 -22.98 -6.61
CA SER A 239 -7.06 -22.11 -6.91
C SER A 239 -6.06 -22.11 -5.75
N LEU A 240 -4.81 -22.46 -6.04
CA LEU A 240 -3.69 -22.39 -5.10
C LEU A 240 -2.59 -21.51 -5.71
N ASP A 241 -2.33 -20.36 -5.08
CA ASP A 241 -1.33 -19.40 -5.53
C ASP A 241 -0.21 -19.30 -4.49
N LEU A 242 0.99 -19.73 -4.88
CA LEU A 242 2.23 -19.69 -4.11
C LEU A 242 3.29 -18.80 -4.81
N SER A 243 2.88 -17.93 -5.74
CA SER A 243 3.78 -17.12 -6.57
C SER A 243 4.61 -16.10 -5.79
N HIS A 244 5.74 -15.68 -6.36
CA HIS A 244 6.63 -14.64 -5.84
C HIS A 244 7.04 -14.86 -4.38
N ASN A 245 7.52 -16.08 -4.09
CA ASN A 245 8.08 -16.49 -2.80
C ASN A 245 9.53 -17.00 -2.99
N ASN A 246 10.16 -17.47 -1.91
CA ASN A 246 11.48 -18.10 -1.93
C ASN A 246 11.36 -19.62 -1.68
N LEU A 247 10.35 -20.26 -2.30
CA LEU A 247 10.17 -21.72 -2.21
C LEU A 247 11.20 -22.44 -3.07
N THR A 248 11.70 -23.58 -2.58
CA THR A 248 12.85 -24.31 -3.15
C THR A 248 12.55 -25.80 -3.30
N GLY A 249 13.20 -26.47 -4.26
CA GLY A 249 13.07 -27.92 -4.44
C GLY A 249 11.95 -28.33 -5.40
N SER A 250 11.56 -29.61 -5.38
CA SER A 250 10.63 -30.17 -6.36
C SER A 250 9.16 -29.93 -6.03
N ILE A 251 8.33 -29.86 -7.08
CA ILE A 251 6.87 -29.76 -6.97
C ILE A 251 6.31 -31.10 -6.44
N PRO A 252 5.56 -31.13 -5.33
CA PRO A 252 5.01 -32.37 -4.79
C PRO A 252 3.98 -33.00 -5.72
N SER A 253 4.16 -34.27 -6.07
CA SER A 253 3.22 -35.04 -6.89
C SER A 253 1.85 -35.22 -6.23
N SER A 254 1.74 -35.07 -4.90
CA SER A 254 0.47 -35.08 -4.18
C SER A 254 -0.48 -33.95 -4.60
N LEU A 255 0.03 -32.82 -5.13
CA LEU A 255 -0.83 -31.73 -5.62
C LEU A 255 -1.73 -32.15 -6.78
N SER A 256 -1.34 -33.15 -7.60
CA SER A 256 -2.22 -33.64 -8.67
C SER A 256 -3.45 -34.39 -8.14
N GLN A 257 -3.40 -34.86 -6.89
CA GLN A 257 -4.46 -35.62 -6.22
C GLN A 257 -5.58 -34.73 -5.68
N LEU A 258 -5.44 -33.39 -5.76
CA LEU A 258 -6.49 -32.44 -5.39
C LEU A 258 -7.60 -32.46 -6.46
N PRO A 259 -8.80 -32.98 -6.16
CA PRO A 259 -9.81 -33.31 -7.17
C PRO A 259 -10.46 -32.07 -7.81
N SER A 260 -10.48 -30.94 -7.08
CA SER A 260 -11.11 -29.70 -7.54
C SER A 260 -10.11 -28.65 -8.09
N LEU A 261 -8.80 -28.88 -7.98
CA LEU A 261 -7.76 -27.90 -8.30
C LEU A 261 -7.73 -27.62 -9.81
N THR A 262 -8.16 -26.43 -10.24
CA THR A 262 -8.12 -25.98 -11.65
C THR A 262 -7.00 -25.00 -11.94
N THR A 263 -6.48 -24.29 -10.94
CA THR A 263 -5.37 -23.33 -11.09
C THR A 263 -4.30 -23.56 -10.01
N LEU A 264 -3.05 -23.69 -10.42
CA LEU A 264 -1.88 -23.73 -9.53
C LEU A 264 -0.83 -22.74 -10.04
N ASP A 265 -0.54 -21.69 -9.27
CA ASP A 265 0.51 -20.72 -9.60
C ASP A 265 1.72 -20.89 -8.66
N LEU A 266 2.89 -21.06 -9.27
CA LEU A 266 4.20 -21.25 -8.67
C LEU A 266 5.23 -20.21 -9.17
N THR A 267 4.79 -19.22 -9.94
CA THR A 267 5.64 -18.25 -10.66
C THR A 267 6.62 -17.53 -9.73
N GLY A 268 7.85 -17.28 -10.17
CA GLY A 268 8.82 -16.48 -9.42
C GLY A 268 9.23 -17.12 -8.09
N ASN A 269 9.66 -18.38 -8.14
CA ASN A 269 10.21 -19.14 -7.01
C ASN A 269 11.56 -19.76 -7.41
N GLN A 270 12.18 -20.54 -6.52
CA GLN A 270 13.44 -21.26 -6.73
C GLN A 270 13.20 -22.78 -6.82
N LEU A 271 12.09 -23.18 -7.46
CA LEU A 271 11.75 -24.59 -7.63
C LEU A 271 12.63 -25.26 -8.69
N SER A 272 12.89 -26.55 -8.49
CA SER A 272 13.92 -27.29 -9.20
C SER A 272 13.51 -28.74 -9.50
N GLY A 273 13.88 -29.25 -10.68
CA GLY A 273 13.66 -30.64 -11.09
C GLY A 273 12.41 -30.82 -11.96
N PRO A 274 11.99 -32.09 -12.20
CA PRO A 274 10.92 -32.39 -13.14
C PRO A 274 9.54 -32.01 -12.58
N ILE A 275 8.70 -31.42 -13.44
CA ILE A 275 7.26 -31.31 -13.17
C ILE A 275 6.69 -32.73 -13.08
N PRO A 276 5.98 -33.11 -12.00
CA PRO A 276 5.37 -34.43 -11.85
C PRO A 276 4.51 -34.83 -13.06
N SER A 277 4.70 -36.05 -13.57
CA SER A 277 3.95 -36.59 -14.71
C SER A 277 2.44 -36.62 -14.49
N SER A 278 2.00 -36.72 -13.22
CA SER A 278 0.59 -36.64 -12.83
C SER A 278 0.01 -35.21 -12.90
N LEU A 279 0.85 -34.16 -12.78
CA LEU A 279 0.46 -32.78 -13.08
C LEU A 279 0.52 -32.52 -14.59
N LEU A 280 1.56 -32.99 -15.29
CA LEU A 280 1.67 -32.87 -16.75
C LEU A 280 0.46 -33.48 -17.47
N LYS A 281 -0.04 -34.64 -17.03
CA LYS A 281 -1.26 -35.23 -17.58
C LYS A 281 -2.48 -34.30 -17.42
N ARG A 282 -2.61 -33.63 -16.28
CA ARG A 282 -3.73 -32.72 -15.99
C ARG A 282 -3.66 -31.39 -16.75
N ILE A 283 -2.46 -30.99 -17.17
CA ILE A 283 -2.27 -29.89 -18.12
C ILE A 283 -2.67 -30.35 -19.54
N GLN A 284 -2.31 -31.58 -19.93
CA GLN A 284 -2.65 -32.16 -21.23
C GLN A 284 -4.14 -32.45 -21.42
N ASP A 285 -4.87 -32.85 -20.36
CA ASP A 285 -6.33 -33.03 -20.39
C ASP A 285 -7.13 -31.74 -20.09
N GLY A 286 -6.44 -30.62 -19.82
CA GLY A 286 -7.04 -29.31 -19.55
C GLY A 286 -7.69 -29.16 -18.18
N SER A 287 -7.60 -30.16 -17.29
CA SER A 287 -8.15 -30.09 -15.93
C SER A 287 -7.31 -29.28 -14.94
N LEU A 288 -6.13 -28.79 -15.33
CA LEU A 288 -5.26 -27.94 -14.52
C LEU A 288 -4.49 -26.92 -15.36
N ASN A 289 -4.69 -25.64 -15.07
CA ASN A 289 -3.80 -24.55 -15.45
C ASN A 289 -2.63 -24.46 -14.46
N LEU A 290 -1.44 -24.89 -14.87
CA LEU A 290 -0.20 -24.75 -14.09
C LEU A 290 0.61 -23.56 -14.60
N ILE A 291 0.81 -22.55 -13.75
CA ILE A 291 1.64 -21.38 -14.03
C ILE A 291 2.93 -21.51 -13.21
N TYR A 292 4.09 -21.45 -13.86
CA TYR A 292 5.39 -21.80 -13.25
C TYR A 292 6.57 -21.00 -13.82
N ALA A 293 6.30 -19.82 -14.37
CA ALA A 293 7.33 -18.95 -14.95
C ALA A 293 8.37 -18.50 -13.89
N ASP A 294 9.50 -17.94 -14.31
CA ASP A 294 10.56 -17.42 -13.44
C ASP A 294 11.06 -18.43 -12.37
N ASN A 295 11.06 -19.73 -12.70
CA ASN A 295 11.68 -20.82 -11.94
C ASN A 295 12.75 -21.48 -12.83
N PRO A 296 14.04 -21.11 -12.71
CA PRO A 296 15.06 -21.45 -13.72
C PRO A 296 15.45 -22.95 -13.76
N ASP A 297 15.27 -23.69 -12.66
CA ASP A 297 15.72 -25.07 -12.51
C ASP A 297 14.60 -26.12 -12.73
N LEU A 298 13.39 -25.71 -13.14
CA LEU A 298 12.30 -26.64 -13.49
C LEU A 298 12.46 -27.21 -14.90
N CYS A 299 12.29 -28.54 -15.05
CA CYS A 299 12.28 -29.20 -16.35
C CYS A 299 10.90 -29.82 -16.67
N THR A 300 10.46 -29.68 -17.92
CA THR A 300 9.14 -30.15 -18.39
C THR A 300 9.13 -31.64 -18.77
N ASN A 301 10.31 -32.23 -19.03
CA ASN A 301 10.48 -33.61 -19.47
C ASN A 301 11.52 -34.33 -18.60
N ALA A 302 11.21 -35.55 -18.17
CA ALA A 302 12.14 -36.44 -17.46
C ALA A 302 13.21 -37.10 -18.38
N GLY A 303 13.22 -36.78 -19.67
CA GLY A 303 14.05 -37.44 -20.69
C GLY A 303 15.48 -36.90 -20.81
N ASP A 304 15.65 -35.61 -21.13
CA ASP A 304 16.88 -35.12 -21.78
C ASP A 304 17.60 -33.93 -21.10
N SER A 305 17.12 -33.37 -19.99
CA SER A 305 17.82 -32.24 -19.33
C SER A 305 17.94 -32.29 -17.79
N CYS A 306 17.10 -33.05 -17.08
CA CYS A 306 17.15 -33.15 -15.63
C CYS A 306 18.25 -34.12 -15.11
N GLN A 307 19.52 -33.86 -15.45
CA GLN A 307 20.64 -34.59 -14.85
C GLN A 307 20.90 -34.12 -13.42
N THR A 308 20.44 -34.91 -12.43
CA THR A 308 20.82 -34.70 -11.03
C THR A 308 22.31 -34.98 -10.85
N ALA A 309 23.11 -33.95 -10.58
CA ALA A 309 24.51 -34.10 -10.21
C ALA A 309 24.65 -34.94 -8.93
N PRO A 310 25.40 -36.07 -8.93
CA PRO A 310 25.54 -36.91 -7.75
C PRO A 310 26.29 -36.20 -6.61
N GLN A 311 25.83 -36.39 -5.37
CA GLN A 311 26.51 -35.87 -4.18
C GLN A 311 27.88 -36.55 -4.00
N GLY A 312 28.99 -35.82 -4.22
CA GLY A 312 30.27 -36.46 -4.59
C GLY A 312 31.60 -35.79 -4.20
N LYS A 313 31.69 -35.07 -3.07
CA LYS A 313 32.94 -34.65 -2.36
C LYS A 313 33.87 -33.60 -3.02
N SER A 314 34.53 -32.82 -2.14
CA SER A 314 35.74 -31.98 -2.33
C SER A 314 35.81 -30.98 -3.51
N LYS A 315 35.57 -29.69 -3.22
CA LYS A 315 36.08 -28.54 -4.00
C LYS A 315 37.42 -28.05 -3.42
N LEU A 316 38.55 -28.28 -4.09
CA LEU A 316 39.86 -27.69 -3.68
C LEU A 316 40.88 -27.45 -4.81
N VAL A 317 40.53 -27.69 -6.09
CA VAL A 317 41.49 -27.64 -7.22
C VAL A 317 41.34 -26.38 -8.10
N ILE A 318 40.15 -25.77 -8.16
CA ILE A 318 39.82 -24.71 -9.13
C ILE A 318 40.62 -23.41 -8.92
N TYR A 319 41.06 -23.11 -7.69
CA TYR A 319 41.63 -21.81 -7.34
C TYR A 319 42.99 -21.52 -7.99
N TYR A 320 43.79 -22.55 -8.28
CA TYR A 320 45.17 -22.37 -8.77
C TYR A 320 45.30 -22.03 -10.25
N VAL A 321 44.25 -22.25 -11.07
CA VAL A 321 44.31 -22.07 -12.54
C VAL A 321 43.64 -20.78 -13.00
N ALA A 322 42.59 -20.31 -12.30
CA ALA A 322 41.83 -19.12 -12.71
C ALA A 322 42.58 -17.80 -12.50
N VAL A 323 43.30 -17.66 -11.38
CA VAL A 323 43.92 -16.39 -10.96
C VAL A 323 45.03 -15.92 -11.92
N PRO A 324 45.98 -16.76 -12.40
CA PRO A 324 47.02 -16.33 -13.34
C PRO A 324 46.44 -15.82 -14.68
N MET A 325 45.41 -16.50 -15.20
CA MET A 325 44.79 -16.15 -16.49
C MET A 325 44.08 -14.80 -16.44
N ALA A 326 43.35 -14.51 -15.36
CA ALA A 326 42.67 -13.22 -15.18
C ALA A 326 43.67 -12.04 -15.17
N LEU A 327 44.80 -12.20 -14.47
CA LEU A 327 45.84 -11.16 -14.39
C LEU A 327 46.51 -10.89 -15.75
N ILE A 328 46.73 -11.92 -16.57
CA ILE A 328 47.27 -11.77 -17.93
C ILE A 328 46.31 -10.99 -18.83
N VAL A 329 45.00 -11.30 -18.79
CA VAL A 329 43.97 -10.59 -19.57
C VAL A 329 43.89 -9.11 -19.17
N VAL A 330 43.92 -8.80 -17.88
CA VAL A 330 43.93 -7.40 -17.38
C VAL A 330 45.19 -6.66 -17.82
N ALA A 331 46.37 -7.29 -17.75
CA ALA A 331 47.63 -6.67 -18.19
C ALA A 331 47.61 -6.33 -19.70
N LEU A 332 47.09 -7.24 -20.54
CA LEU A 332 46.95 -7.00 -21.98
C LEU A 332 45.94 -5.86 -22.29
N ALA A 333 44.82 -5.80 -21.57
CA ALA A 333 43.83 -4.73 -21.72
C ALA A 333 44.41 -3.35 -21.34
N VAL A 334 45.18 -3.27 -20.25
CA VAL A 334 45.88 -2.05 -19.84
C VAL A 334 46.92 -1.63 -20.88
N LEU A 335 47.72 -2.57 -21.41
CA LEU A 335 48.71 -2.29 -22.46
C LEU A 335 48.05 -1.73 -23.72
N LEU A 336 46.94 -2.33 -24.16
CA LEU A 336 46.16 -1.86 -25.32
C LEU A 336 45.60 -0.46 -25.09
N CYS A 337 45.05 -0.18 -23.90
CA CYS A 337 44.55 1.14 -23.52
C CYS A 337 45.67 2.20 -23.54
N CYS A 338 46.88 1.88 -23.06
CA CYS A 338 48.04 2.75 -23.13
C CYS A 338 48.49 3.05 -24.58
N LEU A 339 48.45 2.06 -25.47
CA LEU A 339 48.79 2.23 -26.89
C LEU A 339 47.74 3.08 -27.63
N LEU A 340 46.45 2.89 -27.34
CA LEU A 340 45.37 3.71 -27.89
C LEU A 340 45.45 5.17 -27.40
N ARG A 341 45.75 5.39 -26.11
CA ARG A 341 45.99 6.75 -25.58
C ARG A 341 47.17 7.45 -26.25
N ARG A 342 48.26 6.72 -26.56
CA ARG A 342 49.42 7.27 -27.29
C ARG A 342 49.13 7.63 -28.77
N ARG A 343 48.05 7.13 -29.37
CA ARG A 343 47.64 7.49 -30.75
C ARG A 343 46.80 8.77 -30.84
N LYS A 344 46.21 9.26 -29.73
CA LYS A 344 45.26 10.39 -29.75
C LYS A 344 45.88 11.78 -29.54
N THR A 345 47.21 11.92 -29.69
CA THR A 345 47.95 13.15 -29.35
C THR A 345 48.89 13.65 -30.47
N ARG A 346 48.54 13.40 -31.75
CA ARG A 346 49.18 14.03 -32.92
C ARG A 346 48.14 14.30 -34.02
N GLY A 347 48.13 15.52 -34.55
CA GLY A 347 47.34 15.92 -35.71
C GLY A 347 46.18 16.88 -35.40
N LEU A 348 46.45 18.18 -35.45
CA LEU A 348 45.44 19.23 -35.59
C LEU A 348 46.00 20.35 -36.50
N ALA A 349 45.45 20.45 -37.70
CA ALA A 349 45.43 21.59 -38.64
C ALA A 349 44.97 21.07 -40.02
N ASP A 350 44.30 21.81 -40.91
CA ASP A 350 43.44 23.01 -40.82
C ASP A 350 42.83 23.20 -42.24
N VAL A 351 42.13 24.32 -42.46
CA VAL A 351 41.79 24.97 -43.74
C VAL A 351 40.39 24.69 -44.31
N SER A 352 39.70 25.78 -44.58
CA SER A 352 38.34 25.94 -45.12
C SER A 352 38.37 26.23 -46.63
N VAL A 353 37.23 26.07 -47.33
CA VAL A 353 36.66 27.07 -48.28
C VAL A 353 35.35 26.55 -48.95
N LYS A 354 34.47 27.49 -49.34
CA LYS A 354 33.16 27.36 -50.04
C LYS A 354 33.25 27.97 -51.46
N PRO A 355 32.21 28.04 -52.33
CA PRO A 355 30.92 27.29 -52.45
C PRO A 355 30.63 26.82 -53.92
N ARG A 356 29.40 26.33 -54.21
CA ARG A 356 28.38 27.03 -55.07
C ARG A 356 27.59 26.17 -56.11
N ASP A 357 26.26 26.35 -56.06
CA ASP A 357 25.14 26.16 -57.03
C ASP A 357 25.15 25.06 -58.11
N LYS A 358 24.04 24.29 -58.19
CA LYS A 358 23.04 24.35 -59.30
C LYS A 358 21.81 23.43 -59.13
N THR A 359 20.63 24.00 -59.38
CA THR A 359 19.39 23.35 -59.90
C THR A 359 19.05 24.07 -61.23
N PRO A 360 18.24 23.54 -62.19
CA PRO A 360 16.80 23.23 -62.06
C PRO A 360 16.41 21.89 -62.80
N THR A 361 15.18 21.51 -63.17
CA THR A 361 13.84 22.15 -63.30
C THR A 361 12.71 21.09 -63.35
N SER A 362 11.46 21.50 -63.05
CA SER A 362 10.18 21.03 -63.68
C SER A 362 9.67 19.58 -63.43
N LEU A 363 8.37 19.27 -63.37
CA LEU A 363 7.12 20.07 -63.41
C LEU A 363 5.92 19.34 -62.74
N ALA A 364 4.74 20.00 -62.72
CA ALA A 364 3.40 19.59 -62.26
C ALA A 364 3.18 19.62 -60.72
N SER A 365 2.24 20.37 -60.10
CA SER A 365 0.87 20.87 -60.42
C SER A 365 -0.23 19.81 -60.23
N MET A 366 -1.34 20.01 -59.51
CA MET A 366 -1.92 21.13 -58.72
C MET A 366 -2.49 20.55 -57.38
N ALA A 367 -3.13 21.24 -56.42
CA ALA A 367 -3.84 22.52 -56.38
C ALA A 367 -4.02 23.06 -54.93
N ALA A 368 -4.67 24.22 -54.81
CA ALA A 368 -5.46 24.71 -53.66
C ALA A 368 -4.80 24.79 -52.26
N ASP A 369 -4.48 26.03 -51.90
CA ASP A 369 -4.27 26.53 -50.53
C ASP A 369 -5.48 26.30 -49.59
N GLU A 370 -5.23 25.72 -48.42
CA GLU A 370 -6.02 25.95 -47.20
C GLU A 370 -5.11 25.91 -45.94
N HIS A 371 -4.04 26.72 -45.94
CA HIS A 371 -2.95 26.59 -44.97
C HIS A 371 -3.26 27.19 -43.57
N ARG A 372 -4.37 26.78 -42.90
CA ARG A 372 -4.72 27.32 -41.56
C ARG A 372 -5.52 26.45 -40.57
N LEU A 373 -5.51 25.12 -40.65
CA LEU A 373 -6.12 24.27 -39.60
C LEU A 373 -5.38 22.93 -39.30
N SER A 374 -4.05 22.96 -39.17
CA SER A 374 -3.23 21.76 -38.86
C SER A 374 -3.23 21.38 -37.36
N SER A 375 -4.39 21.37 -36.71
CA SER A 375 -4.58 20.93 -35.32
C SER A 375 -6.03 20.47 -35.12
N LEU A 376 -6.23 19.43 -34.31
CA LEU A 376 -7.53 18.75 -34.05
C LEU A 376 -8.00 17.77 -35.14
N ARG A 377 -7.20 16.73 -35.42
CA ARG A 377 -7.70 15.43 -35.94
C ARG A 377 -6.74 14.26 -35.64
N LEU A 378 -6.53 13.98 -34.36
CA LEU A 378 -6.22 12.60 -33.97
C LEU A 378 -7.52 11.81 -34.02
N GLU A 379 -7.85 11.29 -35.20
CA GLU A 379 -8.90 10.29 -35.34
C GLU A 379 -8.42 9.00 -34.67
N ASN A 380 -9.29 8.32 -33.92
CA ASN A 380 -8.93 7.14 -33.11
C ASN A 380 -8.55 5.94 -34.00
N ARG A 381 -7.32 5.94 -34.52
CA ARG A 381 -6.83 4.97 -35.50
C ARG A 381 -6.90 3.56 -34.92
N ARG A 382 -7.42 2.62 -35.72
CA ARG A 382 -7.28 1.19 -35.42
C ARG A 382 -5.95 0.71 -36.00
N PHE A 383 -5.17 0.01 -35.18
CA PHE A 383 -3.94 -0.67 -35.55
C PHE A 383 -4.15 -2.20 -35.54
N THR A 384 -3.42 -2.95 -36.37
CA THR A 384 -3.29 -4.41 -36.26
C THR A 384 -2.22 -4.79 -35.23
N TYR A 385 -1.93 -6.08 -35.04
CA TYR A 385 -0.75 -6.48 -34.25
C TYR A 385 0.58 -6.15 -34.97
N GLU A 386 0.63 -6.37 -36.28
CA GLU A 386 1.82 -6.13 -37.13
C GLU A 386 2.18 -4.64 -37.20
N ASP A 387 1.17 -3.75 -37.26
CA ASP A 387 1.36 -2.30 -37.13
C ASP A 387 2.13 -1.96 -35.83
N LEU A 388 1.71 -2.57 -34.71
CA LEU A 388 2.33 -2.32 -33.41
C LEU A 388 3.74 -2.88 -33.30
N GLU A 389 3.97 -4.07 -33.87
CA GLU A 389 5.31 -4.66 -33.92
C GLU A 389 6.26 -3.78 -34.75
N MET A 390 5.78 -3.23 -35.86
CA MET A 390 6.54 -2.32 -36.73
C MET A 390 6.88 -1.00 -36.03
N ILE A 391 5.90 -0.29 -35.45
CA ILE A 391 6.15 1.02 -34.83
C ILE A 391 6.98 0.93 -33.54
N THR A 392 7.09 -0.24 -32.90
CA THR A 392 7.84 -0.45 -31.64
C THR A 392 9.19 -1.17 -31.80
N ASP A 393 9.66 -1.39 -33.04
CA ASP A 393 10.91 -2.12 -33.34
C ASP A 393 10.92 -3.51 -32.68
N SER A 394 9.83 -4.27 -32.89
CA SER A 394 9.49 -5.53 -32.22
C SER A 394 9.49 -5.44 -30.68
N PHE A 395 8.75 -4.48 -30.12
CA PHE A 395 8.54 -4.29 -28.68
C PHE A 395 9.83 -4.16 -27.84
N LYS A 396 10.90 -3.65 -28.45
CA LYS A 396 12.27 -3.69 -27.95
C LYS A 396 12.58 -2.73 -26.80
N ARG A 397 11.92 -1.58 -26.74
CA ARG A 397 12.13 -0.57 -25.69
C ARG A 397 10.89 -0.40 -24.81
N VAL A 398 10.91 -1.09 -23.67
CA VAL A 398 9.99 -0.84 -22.55
C VAL A 398 10.28 0.55 -21.97
N ILE A 399 9.24 1.35 -21.79
CA ILE A 399 9.26 2.65 -21.09
C ILE A 399 8.41 2.65 -19.81
N GLY A 400 7.58 1.63 -19.58
CA GLY A 400 6.83 1.47 -18.36
C GLY A 400 6.34 0.03 -18.14
N ARG A 401 6.08 -0.34 -16.88
CA ARG A 401 5.51 -1.63 -16.47
C ARG A 401 4.50 -1.38 -15.35
N GLY A 402 3.26 -1.83 -15.54
CA GLY A 402 2.18 -1.67 -14.57
C GLY A 402 1.31 -2.92 -14.45
N GLY A 403 0.28 -2.87 -13.61
CA GLY A 403 -0.64 -4.00 -13.39
C GLY A 403 -1.36 -4.49 -14.66
N PHE A 404 -1.42 -3.65 -15.70
CA PHE A 404 -2.11 -3.93 -16.96
C PHE A 404 -1.19 -4.42 -18.08
N GLY A 405 0.13 -4.49 -17.85
CA GLY A 405 1.13 -4.96 -18.82
C GLY A 405 2.32 -4.03 -19.00
N TYR A 406 2.91 -4.07 -20.19
CA TYR A 406 4.09 -3.28 -20.56
C TYR A 406 3.70 -2.10 -21.45
N VAL A 407 4.36 -0.97 -21.25
CA VAL A 407 4.30 0.20 -22.13
C VAL A 407 5.60 0.29 -22.90
N TYR A 408 5.52 0.37 -24.22
CA TYR A 408 6.65 0.45 -25.14
C TYR A 408 6.73 1.84 -25.79
N GLU A 409 7.94 2.27 -26.13
CA GLU A 409 8.12 3.39 -27.06
C GLU A 409 7.82 2.92 -28.49
N GLY A 410 7.23 3.81 -29.29
CA GLY A 410 7.13 3.62 -30.73
C GLY A 410 7.11 4.92 -31.52
N PHE A 411 7.19 4.80 -32.84
CA PHE A 411 7.19 5.91 -33.80
C PHE A 411 6.24 5.61 -34.96
N LEU A 412 5.30 6.50 -35.23
CA LEU A 412 4.38 6.40 -36.36
C LEU A 412 5.09 6.71 -37.70
N GLU A 413 4.39 6.43 -38.80
CA GLU A 413 4.86 6.63 -40.19
C GLU A 413 5.32 8.07 -40.51
N ASP A 414 4.77 9.07 -39.82
CA ASP A 414 5.11 10.49 -39.94
C ASP A 414 6.28 10.92 -39.03
N GLY A 415 6.82 10.01 -38.21
CA GLY A 415 7.84 10.26 -37.20
C GLY A 415 7.27 10.67 -35.83
N THR A 416 5.95 10.72 -35.64
CA THR A 416 5.34 11.06 -34.34
C THR A 416 5.63 9.97 -33.31
N GLN A 417 6.30 10.34 -32.21
CA GLN A 417 6.64 9.46 -31.10
C GLN A 417 5.40 9.16 -30.24
N VAL A 418 5.18 7.89 -29.91
CA VAL A 418 4.00 7.38 -29.20
C VAL A 418 4.38 6.41 -28.07
N ALA A 419 3.46 6.21 -27.13
CA ALA A 419 3.55 5.19 -26.10
C ALA A 419 2.50 4.08 -26.35
N VAL A 420 2.92 2.82 -26.43
CA VAL A 420 2.07 1.66 -26.74
C VAL A 420 1.89 0.79 -25.49
N LYS A 421 0.72 0.89 -24.84
CA LYS A 421 0.33 0.12 -23.65
C LYS A 421 -0.27 -1.21 -24.08
N MET A 422 0.51 -2.29 -24.02
CA MET A 422 0.07 -3.65 -24.34
C MET A 422 -0.66 -4.30 -23.15
N ARG A 423 -1.88 -4.81 -23.37
CA ARG A 423 -2.65 -5.51 -22.35
C ARG A 423 -2.01 -6.85 -21.98
N SER A 424 -1.74 -7.07 -20.70
CA SER A 424 -1.34 -8.38 -20.16
C SER A 424 -2.40 -9.44 -20.44
N GLN A 425 -1.97 -10.60 -20.93
CA GLN A 425 -2.85 -11.73 -21.20
C GLN A 425 -3.25 -12.50 -19.92
N SER A 426 -2.52 -12.33 -18.81
CA SER A 426 -2.69 -13.10 -17.57
C SER A 426 -3.90 -12.71 -16.69
N SER A 427 -4.68 -11.70 -17.07
CA SER A 427 -5.78 -11.17 -16.24
C SER A 427 -7.07 -10.92 -17.01
N ASN A 428 -8.16 -11.55 -16.54
CA ASN A 428 -9.53 -11.27 -16.99
C ASN A 428 -9.97 -9.84 -16.63
N GLN A 429 -9.54 -9.33 -15.47
CA GLN A 429 -9.80 -7.95 -15.04
C GLN A 429 -9.15 -6.94 -16.00
N GLY A 430 -7.92 -7.21 -16.46
CA GLY A 430 -7.21 -6.35 -17.41
C GLY A 430 -7.90 -6.18 -18.76
N ALA A 431 -8.77 -7.11 -19.18
CA ALA A 431 -9.58 -6.94 -20.39
C ALA A 431 -10.77 -5.98 -20.18
N LYS A 432 -11.34 -5.93 -18.97
CA LYS A 432 -12.42 -5.01 -18.61
C LYS A 432 -11.90 -3.58 -18.51
N GLU A 433 -10.81 -3.38 -17.77
CA GLU A 433 -10.21 -2.06 -17.54
C GLU A 433 -9.68 -1.45 -18.85
N PHE A 434 -9.07 -2.26 -19.72
CA PHE A 434 -8.70 -1.86 -21.08
C PHE A 434 -9.88 -1.30 -21.89
N LEU A 435 -11.04 -1.98 -21.85
CA LEU A 435 -12.25 -1.54 -22.56
C LEU A 435 -12.84 -0.27 -21.94
N THR A 436 -12.79 -0.14 -20.61
CA THR A 436 -13.20 1.07 -19.88
C THR A 436 -12.34 2.27 -20.27
N GLU A 437 -11.01 2.12 -20.26
CA GLU A 437 -10.07 3.17 -20.66
C GLU A 437 -10.30 3.65 -22.10
N ALA A 438 -10.42 2.71 -23.06
CA ALA A 438 -10.71 3.02 -24.46
C ALA A 438 -12.07 3.75 -24.66
N GLN A 439 -13.11 3.29 -23.96
CA GLN A 439 -14.46 3.91 -24.03
C GLN A 439 -14.53 5.30 -23.41
N ILE A 440 -13.61 5.61 -22.49
CA ILE A 440 -13.51 6.91 -21.84
C ILE A 440 -12.67 7.86 -22.70
N LEU A 441 -11.47 7.45 -23.11
CA LEU A 441 -10.55 8.29 -23.88
C LEU A 441 -11.02 8.62 -25.30
N THR A 442 -11.86 7.78 -25.91
CA THR A 442 -12.57 8.15 -27.16
C THR A 442 -13.54 9.33 -26.99
N ARG A 443 -13.92 9.69 -25.75
CA ARG A 443 -14.97 10.67 -25.43
C ARG A 443 -14.44 11.92 -24.71
N ILE A 444 -13.34 11.83 -23.98
CA ILE A 444 -12.79 12.94 -23.18
C ILE A 444 -11.55 13.55 -23.84
N HIS A 445 -11.50 14.88 -23.91
CA HIS A 445 -10.40 15.61 -24.55
C HIS A 445 -10.12 16.88 -23.73
N HIS A 446 -8.96 16.96 -23.08
CA HIS A 446 -8.55 18.12 -22.28
C HIS A 446 -7.03 18.23 -22.22
N LYS A 447 -6.50 19.48 -22.17
CA LYS A 447 -5.07 19.78 -22.22
C LYS A 447 -4.23 19.12 -21.11
N ASN A 448 -4.84 18.76 -19.98
CA ASN A 448 -4.17 18.13 -18.83
C ASN A 448 -4.60 16.67 -18.59
N LEU A 449 -5.10 16.00 -19.63
CA LEU A 449 -5.30 14.54 -19.66
C LEU A 449 -4.48 13.97 -20.81
N VAL A 450 -4.00 12.73 -20.71
CA VAL A 450 -3.24 12.09 -21.79
C VAL A 450 -4.16 11.72 -22.95
N SER A 451 -3.84 12.19 -24.14
CA SER A 451 -4.58 11.94 -25.38
C SER A 451 -4.29 10.53 -25.91
N MET A 452 -5.35 9.81 -26.28
CA MET A 452 -5.23 8.56 -27.04
C MET A 452 -5.10 8.88 -28.54
N VAL A 453 -4.14 8.22 -29.19
CA VAL A 453 -3.89 8.27 -30.64
C VAL A 453 -4.73 7.21 -31.35
N GLY A 454 -4.90 6.05 -30.72
CA GLY A 454 -5.66 4.94 -31.28
C GLY A 454 -5.54 3.66 -30.46
N TYR A 455 -6.03 2.55 -31.03
CA TYR A 455 -6.11 1.27 -30.33
C TYR A 455 -5.89 0.09 -31.28
N CYS A 456 -5.37 -1.01 -30.73
CA CYS A 456 -5.38 -2.32 -31.35
C CYS A 456 -6.38 -3.23 -30.63
N LYS A 457 -7.13 -4.00 -31.42
CA LYS A 457 -7.87 -5.17 -30.96
C LYS A 457 -7.81 -6.20 -32.09
N ASP A 458 -6.95 -7.19 -31.92
CA ASP A 458 -6.61 -8.15 -32.95
C ASP A 458 -6.40 -9.54 -32.33
N GLY A 459 -7.31 -10.47 -32.61
CA GLY A 459 -7.39 -11.75 -31.90
C GLY A 459 -7.39 -11.58 -30.36
N VAL A 460 -6.34 -12.06 -29.72
CA VAL A 460 -6.09 -11.96 -28.25
C VAL A 460 -5.35 -10.70 -27.84
N TYR A 461 -4.72 -10.01 -28.80
CA TYR A 461 -3.90 -8.82 -28.60
C TYR A 461 -4.78 -7.58 -28.50
N MET A 462 -4.51 -6.77 -27.49
CA MET A 462 -5.20 -5.52 -27.22
C MET A 462 -4.17 -4.51 -26.73
N ALA A 463 -4.13 -3.33 -27.34
CA ALA A 463 -3.20 -2.26 -26.96
C ALA A 463 -3.84 -0.89 -27.14
N LEU A 464 -3.40 0.09 -26.34
CA LEU A 464 -3.76 1.51 -26.51
C LEU A 464 -2.50 2.30 -26.85
N VAL A 465 -2.63 3.18 -27.84
CA VAL A 465 -1.55 4.04 -28.35
C VAL A 465 -1.83 5.47 -27.88
N TYR A 466 -0.86 6.09 -27.22
CA TYR A 466 -0.96 7.42 -26.61
C TYR A 466 0.10 8.37 -27.15
N GLU A 467 -0.08 9.66 -26.92
CA GLU A 467 1.01 10.63 -27.01
C GLU A 467 2.18 10.26 -26.09
N TYR A 468 3.42 10.47 -26.54
CA TYR A 468 4.61 10.15 -25.75
C TYR A 468 4.94 11.23 -24.71
N MET A 469 4.95 10.85 -23.44
CA MET A 469 5.22 11.73 -22.30
C MET A 469 6.70 11.67 -21.90
N SER A 470 7.53 12.48 -22.58
CA SER A 470 8.99 12.32 -22.61
C SER A 470 9.74 12.50 -21.30
N GLU A 471 9.14 13.14 -20.29
CA GLU A 471 9.80 13.37 -19.00
C GLU A 471 9.49 12.28 -17.95
N GLY A 472 8.62 11.31 -18.28
CA GLY A 472 8.23 10.21 -17.39
C GLY A 472 7.09 10.58 -16.44
N SER A 473 6.95 9.79 -15.36
CA SER A 473 5.97 10.03 -14.31
C SER A 473 6.46 11.04 -13.27
N LEU A 474 5.53 11.75 -12.64
CA LEU A 474 5.82 12.70 -11.56
C LEU A 474 6.53 12.02 -10.37
N GLN A 475 6.23 10.74 -10.12
CA GLN A 475 6.89 9.94 -9.08
C GLN A 475 8.42 9.84 -9.31
N GLU A 476 8.87 9.65 -10.54
CA GLU A 476 10.30 9.62 -10.89
C GLU A 476 10.99 10.97 -10.66
N HIS A 477 10.26 12.08 -10.86
CA HIS A 477 10.80 13.40 -10.56
C HIS A 477 10.94 13.60 -9.06
N ILE A 478 9.87 13.38 -8.28
CA ILE A 478 9.92 13.51 -6.82
C ILE A 478 11.02 12.63 -6.20
N ALA A 479 11.25 11.42 -6.74
CA ALA A 479 12.28 10.50 -6.26
C ALA A 479 13.72 10.81 -6.73
N GLY A 480 13.94 11.66 -7.75
CA GLY A 480 15.29 11.78 -8.34
C GLY A 480 15.60 12.96 -9.28
N LYS A 481 14.62 13.76 -9.74
CA LYS A 481 14.86 14.98 -10.55
C LYS A 481 14.45 16.23 -9.77
N ARG A 482 15.34 17.22 -9.69
CA ARG A 482 15.12 18.41 -8.85
C ARG A 482 14.12 19.40 -9.48
N LEU A 483 12.84 19.22 -9.16
CA LEU A 483 11.78 20.21 -9.44
C LEU A 483 11.75 21.31 -8.37
N THR A 484 11.73 22.58 -8.80
CA THR A 484 11.52 23.75 -7.93
C THR A 484 10.07 23.87 -7.46
N TRP A 485 9.81 24.65 -6.41
CA TRP A 485 8.46 24.79 -5.86
C TRP A 485 7.46 25.35 -6.88
N GLY A 486 7.79 26.45 -7.58
CA GLY A 486 6.98 26.97 -8.69
C GLY A 486 6.73 25.97 -9.85
N GLN A 487 7.60 24.98 -10.08
CA GLN A 487 7.33 23.87 -11.02
C GLN A 487 6.34 22.87 -10.42
N ARG A 488 6.52 22.47 -9.16
CA ARG A 488 5.61 21.56 -8.44
C ARG A 488 4.20 22.12 -8.34
N LEU A 489 4.06 23.41 -8.04
CA LEU A 489 2.76 24.11 -8.04
C LEU A 489 2.09 24.13 -9.41
N ARG A 490 2.84 24.35 -10.49
CA ARG A 490 2.29 24.30 -11.86
C ARG A 490 1.76 22.90 -12.18
N ILE A 491 2.56 21.87 -11.91
CA ILE A 491 2.20 20.46 -12.11
C ILE A 491 0.97 20.08 -11.30
N ALA A 492 0.88 20.52 -10.03
CA ALA A 492 -0.28 20.35 -9.17
C ALA A 492 -1.54 21.02 -9.77
N LEU A 493 -1.44 22.31 -10.11
CA LEU A 493 -2.54 23.09 -10.68
C LEU A 493 -3.05 22.50 -12.00
N GLU A 494 -2.15 22.08 -12.88
CA GLU A 494 -2.47 21.45 -14.16
C GLU A 494 -3.16 20.09 -13.96
N SER A 495 -2.67 19.26 -13.04
CA SER A 495 -3.30 18.00 -12.67
C SER A 495 -4.69 18.22 -12.06
N ALA A 496 -4.84 19.23 -11.20
CA ALA A 496 -6.11 19.60 -10.59
C ALA A 496 -7.14 20.08 -11.62
N GLN A 497 -6.73 20.86 -12.63
CA GLN A 497 -7.57 21.25 -13.76
C GLN A 497 -7.98 20.04 -14.63
N GLY A 498 -7.11 19.02 -14.74
CA GLY A 498 -7.47 17.73 -15.33
C GLY A 498 -8.63 17.05 -14.59
N LEU A 499 -8.53 16.94 -13.27
CA LEU A 499 -9.55 16.31 -12.43
C LEU A 499 -10.85 17.14 -12.33
N GLU A 500 -10.78 18.47 -12.27
CA GLU A 500 -11.99 19.32 -12.31
C GLU A 500 -12.78 19.09 -13.61
N TYR A 501 -12.10 18.99 -14.75
CA TYR A 501 -12.75 18.66 -16.02
C TYR A 501 -13.46 17.29 -15.98
N LEU A 502 -12.88 16.26 -15.34
CA LEU A 502 -13.56 14.98 -15.16
C LEU A 502 -14.82 15.09 -14.26
N HIS A 503 -14.72 15.86 -13.18
CA HIS A 503 -15.79 15.98 -12.17
C HIS A 503 -16.95 16.90 -12.62
N ARG A 504 -16.67 17.88 -13.47
CA ARG A 504 -17.60 19.00 -13.76
C ARG A 504 -17.73 19.33 -15.26
N GLY A 505 -16.71 19.04 -16.07
CA GLY A 505 -16.75 19.20 -17.53
C GLY A 505 -17.37 18.01 -18.26
N CYS A 506 -17.21 16.80 -17.74
CA CYS A 506 -17.89 15.59 -18.23
C CYS A 506 -19.35 15.51 -17.73
N ASN A 507 -20.26 15.05 -18.60
CA ASN A 507 -21.64 14.72 -18.24
C ASN A 507 -22.02 13.34 -18.82
N PRO A 508 -22.32 12.32 -17.99
CA PRO A 508 -22.19 12.32 -16.53
C PRO A 508 -20.75 12.60 -16.05
N PRO A 509 -20.57 13.07 -14.81
CA PRO A 509 -19.25 13.19 -14.18
C PRO A 509 -18.48 11.87 -14.17
N LEU A 510 -17.16 11.95 -14.31
CA LEU A 510 -16.26 10.81 -14.25
C LEU A 510 -15.41 10.87 -12.97
N ILE A 511 -15.26 9.74 -12.29
CA ILE A 511 -14.34 9.54 -11.16
C ILE A 511 -13.16 8.72 -11.67
N HIS A 512 -11.93 9.14 -11.38
CA HIS A 512 -10.70 8.50 -11.83
C HIS A 512 -10.37 7.22 -11.04
N ARG A 513 -10.56 7.26 -9.72
CA ARG A 513 -10.32 6.20 -8.71
C ARG A 513 -8.87 5.72 -8.51
N ASP A 514 -7.95 6.04 -9.41
CA ASP A 514 -6.51 5.75 -9.24
C ASP A 514 -5.61 6.97 -9.52
N VAL A 515 -5.87 8.07 -8.80
CA VAL A 515 -5.04 9.30 -8.84
C VAL A 515 -3.82 9.10 -7.95
N LYS A 516 -2.61 9.27 -8.50
CA LYS A 516 -1.32 9.08 -7.81
C LYS A 516 -0.17 9.68 -8.62
N THR A 517 1.01 9.86 -8.00
CA THR A 517 2.20 10.43 -8.68
C THR A 517 2.72 9.59 -9.85
N SER A 518 2.46 8.28 -9.91
CA SER A 518 2.81 7.46 -11.09
C SER A 518 1.91 7.72 -12.31
N ASN A 519 0.69 8.22 -12.06
CA ASN A 519 -0.37 8.40 -13.07
C ASN A 519 -0.51 9.86 -13.52
N ILE A 520 0.41 10.72 -13.08
CA ILE A 520 0.59 12.09 -13.58
C ILE A 520 1.89 12.07 -14.39
N LEU A 521 1.77 12.24 -15.71
CA LEU A 521 2.89 12.18 -16.65
C LEU A 521 3.28 13.58 -17.10
N LEU A 522 4.58 13.78 -17.38
CA LEU A 522 5.14 15.07 -17.77
C LEU A 522 5.69 15.02 -19.21
N ASN A 523 5.44 16.09 -19.98
CA ASN A 523 6.01 16.24 -21.33
C ASN A 523 7.34 17.03 -21.30
N ALA A 524 7.94 17.26 -22.47
CA ALA A 524 9.23 17.96 -22.63
C ALA A 524 9.26 19.41 -22.10
N LYS A 525 8.13 20.01 -21.72
CA LYS A 525 8.04 21.34 -21.10
C LYS A 525 7.70 21.27 -19.60
N LEU A 526 7.59 20.07 -19.04
CA LEU A 526 7.03 19.79 -17.71
C LEU A 526 5.55 20.19 -17.55
N GLU A 527 4.79 20.24 -18.66
CA GLU A 527 3.32 20.34 -18.61
C GLU A 527 2.74 18.98 -18.17
N ALA A 528 1.81 18.98 -17.22
CA ALA A 528 1.30 17.78 -16.56
C ALA A 528 0.00 17.24 -17.19
N LYS A 529 -0.09 15.91 -17.31
CA LYS A 529 -1.29 15.20 -17.81
C LYS A 529 -1.63 13.98 -16.96
N VAL A 530 -2.90 13.85 -16.58
CA VAL A 530 -3.42 12.66 -15.85
C VAL A 530 -3.64 11.50 -16.82
N ALA A 531 -3.30 10.29 -16.39
CA ALA A 531 -3.25 9.05 -17.17
C ALA A 531 -3.81 7.83 -16.42
N ASP A 532 -3.96 6.71 -17.13
CA ASP A 532 -4.42 5.41 -16.63
C ASP A 532 -5.90 5.37 -16.18
N PHE A 533 -6.80 5.50 -17.15
CA PHE A 533 -8.26 5.55 -16.93
C PHE A 533 -8.90 4.16 -16.81
N GLY A 534 -8.11 3.09 -16.70
CA GLY A 534 -8.60 1.70 -16.58
C GLY A 534 -9.55 1.49 -15.40
N MET A 535 -9.29 2.17 -14.29
CA MET A 535 -10.13 2.14 -13.08
C MET A 535 -11.25 3.20 -13.08
N SER A 536 -11.37 4.08 -14.08
CA SER A 536 -12.34 5.17 -14.05
C SER A 536 -13.81 4.70 -14.09
N LYS A 537 -14.75 5.48 -13.53
CA LYS A 537 -16.19 5.17 -13.53
C LYS A 537 -17.03 6.45 -13.68
N ALA A 538 -18.09 6.37 -14.49
CA ALA A 538 -19.10 7.44 -14.60
C ALA A 538 -20.13 7.39 -13.46
N LEU A 539 -20.62 8.56 -13.04
CA LEU A 539 -21.72 8.71 -12.08
C LEU A 539 -23.08 8.78 -12.78
N ASP A 540 -23.78 7.65 -12.86
CA ASP A 540 -25.18 7.61 -13.28
C ASP A 540 -26.07 8.30 -12.24
N ARG A 541 -26.92 9.23 -12.67
CA ARG A 541 -27.66 10.14 -11.77
C ARG A 541 -28.74 9.46 -10.93
N ASP A 542 -29.25 8.33 -11.39
CA ASP A 542 -30.41 7.65 -10.82
C ASP A 542 -30.04 6.44 -9.92
N THR A 543 -28.75 6.22 -9.66
CA THR A 543 -28.29 5.15 -8.75
C THR A 543 -27.09 5.59 -7.94
N TYR A 544 -27.13 5.42 -6.61
CA TYR A 544 -25.93 5.51 -5.78
C TYR A 544 -24.86 4.58 -6.36
N ALA A 545 -23.67 5.11 -6.65
CA ALA A 545 -22.70 4.47 -7.54
C ALA A 545 -21.92 3.31 -6.90
N SER A 546 -22.52 2.61 -5.94
CA SER A 546 -22.03 1.41 -5.26
C SER A 546 -21.30 0.47 -6.21
N THR A 547 -20.11 0.04 -5.80
CA THR A 547 -19.29 -0.91 -6.55
C THR A 547 -19.07 -2.16 -5.72
N ASN A 548 -19.38 -3.33 -6.29
CA ASN A 548 -19.07 -4.64 -5.69
C ASN A 548 -17.55 -4.95 -5.69
N THR A 549 -16.70 -3.93 -5.84
CA THR A 549 -15.25 -4.04 -6.02
C THR A 549 -14.61 -2.70 -5.66
N LEU A 550 -13.84 -2.66 -4.58
CA LEU A 550 -12.90 -1.59 -4.28
C LEU A 550 -11.76 -1.63 -5.30
N VAL A 551 -11.36 -0.48 -5.84
CA VAL A 551 -10.17 -0.34 -6.71
C VAL A 551 -9.43 0.96 -6.36
N GLY A 552 -8.13 0.99 -6.63
CA GLY A 552 -7.25 2.13 -6.34
C GLY A 552 -5.98 1.70 -5.59
N THR A 553 -4.95 2.55 -5.61
CA THR A 553 -3.62 2.23 -5.08
C THR A 553 -3.50 2.46 -3.56
N PRO A 554 -2.99 1.50 -2.77
CA PRO A 554 -2.74 1.67 -1.34
C PRO A 554 -1.94 2.94 -1.01
N GLY A 555 -2.36 3.66 0.04
CA GLY A 555 -1.84 4.98 0.39
C GLY A 555 -2.63 6.15 -0.21
N TYR A 556 -3.31 5.95 -1.35
CA TYR A 556 -4.14 6.96 -2.01
C TYR A 556 -5.64 6.72 -1.86
N VAL A 557 -6.07 5.51 -1.52
CA VAL A 557 -7.50 5.14 -1.39
C VAL A 557 -8.17 5.96 -0.30
N ASP A 558 -9.27 6.61 -0.68
CA ASP A 558 -10.21 7.30 0.20
C ASP A 558 -10.77 6.36 1.29
N PRO A 559 -10.63 6.68 2.60
CA PRO A 559 -11.14 5.84 3.67
C PRO A 559 -12.68 5.74 3.69
N GLU A 560 -13.40 6.77 3.24
CA GLU A 560 -14.85 6.72 3.12
C GLU A 560 -15.28 5.80 1.96
N TYR A 561 -14.51 5.74 0.86
CA TYR A 561 -14.73 4.75 -0.20
C TYR A 561 -14.41 3.32 0.30
N LEU A 562 -13.33 3.15 1.06
CA LEU A 562 -12.97 1.88 1.71
C LEU A 562 -14.06 1.37 2.66
N GLU A 563 -14.68 2.25 3.45
CA GLU A 563 -15.77 1.93 4.38
C GLU A 563 -17.13 1.69 3.68
N THR A 564 -17.47 2.48 2.66
CA THR A 564 -18.83 2.49 2.06
C THR A 564 -18.97 1.69 0.76
N MET A 565 -17.86 1.32 0.10
CA MET A 565 -17.83 0.77 -1.27
C MET A 565 -18.48 1.68 -2.34
N GLN A 566 -18.68 2.96 -2.04
CA GLN A 566 -19.25 3.98 -2.94
C GLN A 566 -18.19 5.02 -3.31
N PRO A 567 -17.62 4.98 -4.53
CA PRO A 567 -16.68 6.00 -4.98
C PRO A 567 -17.41 7.30 -5.30
N SER A 568 -16.82 8.44 -4.96
CA SER A 568 -17.33 9.77 -5.26
C SER A 568 -16.27 10.65 -5.93
N THR A 569 -16.65 11.82 -6.46
CA THR A 569 -15.67 12.83 -6.90
C THR A 569 -14.76 13.29 -5.74
N LYS A 570 -15.26 13.26 -4.50
CA LYS A 570 -14.47 13.54 -3.28
C LYS A 570 -13.46 12.44 -2.95
N SER A 571 -13.55 11.26 -3.58
CA SER A 571 -12.55 10.20 -3.46
C SER A 571 -11.30 10.53 -4.26
N ASP A 572 -11.46 11.05 -5.49
CA ASP A 572 -10.33 11.59 -6.25
C ASP A 572 -9.70 12.82 -5.58
N VAL A 573 -10.50 13.68 -4.93
CA VAL A 573 -10.00 14.82 -4.13
C VAL A 573 -9.07 14.32 -3.03
N TYR A 574 -9.45 13.26 -2.30
CA TYR A 574 -8.61 12.67 -1.26
C TYR A 574 -7.29 12.14 -1.83
N SER A 575 -7.34 11.36 -2.91
CA SER A 575 -6.15 10.84 -3.59
C SER A 575 -5.25 11.95 -4.14
N PHE A 576 -5.82 13.05 -4.63
CA PHE A 576 -5.07 14.23 -5.06
C PHE A 576 -4.45 15.01 -3.89
N GLY A 577 -5.10 15.04 -2.72
CA GLY A 577 -4.52 15.57 -1.49
C GLY A 577 -3.25 14.82 -1.07
N VAL A 578 -3.19 13.51 -1.28
CA VAL A 578 -1.96 12.72 -1.08
C VAL A 578 -0.86 13.14 -2.06
N VAL A 579 -1.18 13.33 -3.34
CA VAL A 579 -0.23 13.84 -4.35
C VAL A 579 0.33 15.22 -3.99
N LEU A 580 -0.51 16.13 -3.45
CA LEU A 580 -0.05 17.42 -2.95
C LEU A 580 0.94 17.28 -1.78
N LEU A 581 0.72 16.33 -0.87
CA LEU A 581 1.67 16.06 0.21
C LEU A 581 2.98 15.44 -0.30
N GLU A 582 2.96 14.54 -1.29
CA GLU A 582 4.20 14.05 -1.92
C GLU A 582 4.99 15.20 -2.56
N LEU A 583 4.30 16.14 -3.23
CA LEU A 583 4.90 17.33 -3.85
C LEU A 583 5.51 18.30 -2.84
N VAL A 584 4.84 18.55 -1.71
CA VAL A 584 5.37 19.41 -0.62
C VAL A 584 6.55 18.74 0.08
N THR A 585 6.45 17.43 0.37
CA THR A 585 7.32 16.75 1.34
C THR A 585 8.47 15.94 0.73
N GLY A 586 8.40 15.58 -0.54
CA GLY A 586 9.40 14.73 -1.19
C GLY A 586 9.37 13.27 -0.70
N ARG A 587 8.29 12.86 -0.01
CA ARG A 587 8.17 11.55 0.64
C ARG A 587 7.07 10.71 -0.01
N PRO A 588 7.19 9.37 -0.02
CA PRO A 588 6.14 8.48 -0.47
C PRO A 588 4.89 8.55 0.43
N PRO A 589 3.71 8.14 -0.08
CA PRO A 589 2.44 8.22 0.67
C PRO A 589 2.41 7.37 1.95
N ILE A 590 3.26 6.33 2.02
CA ILE A 590 3.47 5.47 3.18
C ILE A 590 4.96 5.53 3.55
N LEU A 591 5.24 5.98 4.77
CA LEU A 591 6.58 6.10 5.35
C LEU A 591 6.90 4.81 6.10
N HIS A 592 7.89 4.04 5.64
CA HIS A 592 8.18 2.70 6.19
C HIS A 592 9.12 2.67 7.41
N SER A 593 9.55 3.83 7.93
CA SER A 593 10.49 3.93 9.06
C SER A 593 10.23 5.19 9.90
N PRO A 594 10.24 5.12 11.25
CA PRO A 594 10.50 3.93 12.08
C PRO A 594 9.30 2.98 12.21
N GLN A 595 8.09 3.42 11.85
CA GLN A 595 6.89 2.59 11.72
C GLN A 595 6.08 3.01 10.48
N PRO A 596 5.32 2.09 9.83
CA PRO A 596 4.42 2.40 8.72
C PRO A 596 3.42 3.53 9.05
N THR A 597 3.71 4.74 8.55
CA THR A 597 2.93 5.96 8.85
C THR A 597 2.50 6.62 7.54
N SER A 598 1.25 7.07 7.42
CA SER A 598 0.82 7.85 6.25
C SER A 598 1.49 9.22 6.22
N VAL A 599 1.87 9.69 5.03
CA VAL A 599 2.37 11.06 4.81
C VAL A 599 1.37 12.12 5.33
N ILE A 600 0.07 11.82 5.29
CA ILE A 600 -1.01 12.66 5.83
C ILE A 600 -0.85 12.86 7.34
N GLN A 601 -0.69 11.76 8.08
CA GLN A 601 -0.54 11.83 9.53
C GLN A 601 0.77 12.50 9.92
N TRP A 602 1.85 12.22 9.21
CA TRP A 602 3.16 12.82 9.45
C TRP A 602 3.14 14.34 9.21
N ALA A 603 2.62 14.79 8.06
CA ALA A 603 2.51 16.22 7.75
C ALA A 603 1.58 16.94 8.74
N ARG A 604 0.39 16.37 9.05
CA ARG A 604 -0.56 16.93 10.03
C ARG A 604 0.06 17.04 11.43
N GLN A 605 0.93 16.11 11.84
CA GLN A 605 1.63 16.18 13.13
C GLN A 605 2.68 17.29 13.22
N HIS A 606 3.43 17.55 12.14
CA HIS A 606 4.47 18.58 12.12
C HIS A 606 3.89 19.99 11.88
N LEU A 607 2.92 20.14 10.96
CA LEU A 607 2.23 21.42 10.73
C LEU A 607 1.51 21.92 11.99
N ALA A 608 0.91 21.01 12.78
CA ALA A 608 0.28 21.35 14.05
C ALA A 608 1.25 21.84 15.16
N ARG A 609 2.57 21.79 14.92
CA ARG A 609 3.61 22.35 15.80
C ARG A 609 4.22 23.66 15.27
N GLY A 610 3.95 24.01 14.01
CA GLY A 610 4.63 25.09 13.29
C GLY A 610 5.88 24.64 12.51
N ASP A 611 6.21 23.34 12.50
CA ASP A 611 7.48 22.79 11.96
C ASP A 611 7.52 22.76 10.40
N ILE A 612 7.07 23.79 9.70
CA ILE A 612 6.95 23.80 8.22
C ILE A 612 8.27 23.44 7.52
N GLU A 613 9.41 23.96 7.99
CA GLU A 613 10.74 23.68 7.44
C GLU A 613 11.13 22.19 7.48
N VAL A 614 10.56 21.42 8.42
CA VAL A 614 10.76 19.96 8.53
C VAL A 614 9.84 19.20 7.57
N VAL A 615 8.70 19.81 7.20
CA VAL A 615 7.71 19.28 6.25
C VAL A 615 8.15 19.50 4.81
N VAL A 616 8.84 20.62 4.50
CA VAL A 616 9.29 20.96 3.13
C VAL A 616 10.38 20.00 2.62
N ASP A 617 10.26 19.57 1.36
CA ASP A 617 11.32 18.84 0.66
C ASP A 617 12.59 19.68 0.44
N ALA A 618 13.66 19.34 1.17
CA ALA A 618 14.97 19.98 1.05
C ALA A 618 15.58 19.92 -0.38
N SER A 619 15.17 18.98 -1.23
CA SER A 619 15.64 18.89 -2.63
C SER A 619 15.22 20.10 -3.47
N MET A 620 14.16 20.82 -3.07
CA MET A 620 13.72 22.09 -3.68
C MET A 620 14.71 23.25 -3.50
N GLY A 621 15.72 23.11 -2.62
CA GLY A 621 16.86 24.03 -2.57
C GLY A 621 16.60 25.38 -1.90
N GLY A 622 15.57 25.50 -1.07
CA GLY A 622 15.33 26.67 -0.19
C GLY A 622 14.77 27.93 -0.86
N ASN A 623 14.64 27.97 -2.20
CA ASN A 623 13.97 29.07 -2.88
C ASN A 623 12.48 28.74 -3.15
N HIS A 624 11.62 29.16 -2.23
CA HIS A 624 10.15 29.03 -2.26
C HIS A 624 9.52 30.00 -1.25
N ASP A 625 8.34 30.55 -1.51
CA ASP A 625 7.60 31.29 -0.47
C ASP A 625 7.01 30.34 0.59
N VAL A 626 7.30 30.60 1.87
CA VAL A 626 6.88 29.72 2.97
C VAL A 626 5.36 29.73 3.16
N ASN A 627 4.68 30.85 2.89
CA ASN A 627 3.21 30.95 2.97
C ASN A 627 2.56 30.16 1.82
N SER A 628 3.16 30.19 0.63
CA SER A 628 2.78 29.37 -0.53
C SER A 628 2.88 27.87 -0.23
N VAL A 629 4.01 27.41 0.35
CA VAL A 629 4.17 26.00 0.75
C VAL A 629 3.20 25.63 1.88
N TRP A 630 3.06 26.48 2.91
CA TRP A 630 2.13 26.25 4.01
C TRP A 630 0.70 26.10 3.50
N LYS A 631 0.23 27.02 2.66
CA LYS A 631 -1.13 26.99 2.10
C LYS A 631 -1.36 25.78 1.22
N ALA A 632 -0.40 25.39 0.38
CA ALA A 632 -0.52 24.17 -0.42
C ALA A 632 -0.60 22.90 0.46
N ALA A 633 0.14 22.87 1.58
CA ALA A 633 0.06 21.77 2.55
C ALA A 633 -1.27 21.77 3.34
N GLU A 634 -1.83 22.94 3.65
CA GLU A 634 -3.15 23.06 4.27
C GLU A 634 -4.27 22.60 3.31
N VAL A 635 -4.24 23.02 2.04
CA VAL A 635 -5.13 22.52 0.98
C VAL A 635 -5.04 21.00 0.88
N ALA A 636 -3.83 20.45 0.91
CA ALA A 636 -3.61 19.02 0.89
C ALA A 636 -4.25 18.30 2.10
N LEU A 637 -4.11 18.85 3.30
CA LEU A 637 -4.77 18.32 4.49
C LEU A 637 -6.30 18.38 4.39
N GLN A 638 -6.88 19.51 3.95
CA GLN A 638 -8.32 19.66 3.70
C GLN A 638 -8.84 18.63 2.69
N CYS A 639 -8.10 18.38 1.60
CA CYS A 639 -8.40 17.32 0.64
C CYS A 639 -8.43 15.92 1.29
N THR A 640 -7.56 15.68 2.28
CA THR A 640 -7.42 14.39 2.99
C THR A 640 -8.22 14.26 4.29
N GLU A 641 -9.26 15.07 4.48
CA GLU A 641 -10.15 14.92 5.64
C GLU A 641 -10.96 13.61 5.58
N GLN A 642 -11.24 13.02 6.75
CA GLN A 642 -11.88 11.70 6.84
C GLN A 642 -13.25 11.69 6.13
N ALA A 643 -14.09 12.69 6.41
CA ALA A 643 -15.43 12.79 5.81
C ALA A 643 -15.41 13.52 4.46
N SER A 644 -15.96 12.90 3.42
CA SER A 644 -16.05 13.46 2.06
C SER A 644 -16.78 14.81 1.99
N ALA A 645 -17.71 15.05 2.92
CA ALA A 645 -18.44 16.30 3.08
C ALA A 645 -17.55 17.49 3.51
N GLN A 646 -16.44 17.24 4.22
CA GLN A 646 -15.53 18.28 4.71
C GLN A 646 -14.44 18.65 3.69
N ARG A 647 -14.16 17.77 2.73
CA ARG A 647 -13.18 18.00 1.66
C ARG A 647 -13.66 19.11 0.70
N PRO A 648 -12.77 19.90 0.08
CA PRO A 648 -13.13 20.80 -1.02
C PRO A 648 -13.65 20.05 -2.26
N THR A 649 -14.14 20.77 -3.27
CA THR A 649 -14.26 20.25 -4.65
C THR A 649 -12.97 20.52 -5.43
N MET A 650 -12.73 19.82 -6.54
CA MET A 650 -11.53 20.08 -7.36
C MET A 650 -11.46 21.53 -7.89
N GLY A 651 -12.58 22.21 -8.09
CA GLY A 651 -12.59 23.63 -8.47
C GLY A 651 -12.10 24.55 -7.34
N ASP A 652 -12.46 24.25 -6.09
CA ASP A 652 -11.95 25.00 -4.92
C ASP A 652 -10.45 24.72 -4.70
N VAL A 653 -9.98 23.51 -5.02
CA VAL A 653 -8.56 23.15 -5.01
C VAL A 653 -7.80 23.90 -6.12
N VAL A 654 -8.34 23.98 -7.34
CA VAL A 654 -7.77 24.78 -8.43
C VAL A 654 -7.65 26.26 -8.04
N ALA A 655 -8.68 26.83 -7.41
CA ALA A 655 -8.66 28.21 -6.92
C ALA A 655 -7.56 28.42 -5.85
N GLN A 656 -7.49 27.57 -4.82
CA GLN A 656 -6.48 27.72 -3.77
C GLN A 656 -5.05 27.47 -4.28
N LEU A 657 -4.84 26.60 -5.29
CA LEU A 657 -3.54 26.39 -5.93
C LEU A 657 -3.11 27.57 -6.83
N LEU A 658 -4.05 28.29 -7.45
CA LEU A 658 -3.75 29.55 -8.13
C LEU A 658 -3.23 30.59 -7.13
N GLU A 659 -3.87 30.73 -5.97
CA GLU A 659 -3.42 31.63 -4.91
C GLU A 659 -2.02 31.26 -4.37
N CYS A 660 -1.71 29.96 -4.22
CA CYS A 660 -0.35 29.51 -3.87
C CYS A 660 0.68 29.91 -4.93
N LEU A 661 0.32 29.78 -6.21
CA LEU A 661 1.20 30.11 -7.34
C LEU A 661 1.41 31.63 -7.50
N ASP A 662 0.43 32.45 -7.13
CA ASP A 662 0.56 33.91 -7.17
C ASP A 662 1.37 34.46 -5.98
N LEU A 663 1.32 33.82 -4.80
CA LEU A 663 2.26 34.10 -3.70
C LEU A 663 3.73 33.84 -4.12
N GLU A 664 4.00 32.71 -4.77
CA GLU A 664 5.34 32.35 -5.27
C GLU A 664 5.85 33.35 -6.32
N LYS A 665 4.99 33.79 -7.25
CA LYS A 665 5.33 34.88 -8.19
C LYS A 665 5.60 36.20 -7.48
N GLY A 666 4.84 36.50 -6.43
CA GLY A 666 5.03 37.68 -5.59
C GLY A 666 6.43 37.74 -4.97
N ARG A 667 6.93 36.59 -4.47
CA ARG A 667 8.34 36.46 -4.03
C ARG A 667 9.30 36.79 -5.18
N SER A 668 9.13 36.19 -6.36
CA SER A 668 10.03 36.43 -7.51
C SER A 668 10.02 37.88 -7.99
N ALA A 669 8.88 38.57 -7.90
CA ALA A 669 8.76 40.00 -8.23
C ALA A 669 9.47 40.88 -7.18
N ASN A 670 9.37 40.55 -5.89
CA ASN A 670 10.05 41.28 -4.83
C ASN A 670 11.57 41.03 -4.84
N GLU A 671 12.03 39.79 -5.05
CA GLU A 671 13.47 39.50 -5.18
C GLU A 671 14.13 40.24 -6.35
N SER A 672 13.38 40.53 -7.42
CA SER A 672 13.85 41.36 -8.55
C SER A 672 13.62 42.88 -8.35
N PHE A 673 13.06 43.29 -7.20
CA PHE A 673 12.91 44.68 -6.79
C PHE A 673 13.87 45.06 -5.65
N CYS A 674 14.34 44.09 -4.84
CA CYS A 674 15.23 44.30 -3.70
C CYS A 674 16.69 44.66 -4.05
N ASP A 675 17.08 44.69 -5.33
CA ASP A 675 18.40 45.15 -5.80
C ASP A 675 18.48 46.69 -5.96
N GLY A 676 17.55 47.46 -5.37
CA GLY A 676 17.51 48.92 -5.43
C GLY A 676 16.99 49.63 -4.15
N ASP A 677 17.89 50.38 -3.52
CA ASP A 677 17.72 51.49 -2.54
C ASP A 677 16.57 51.48 -1.50
N ASP A 678 16.98 51.12 -0.27
CA ASP A 678 16.90 51.91 0.98
C ASP A 678 15.56 52.43 1.58
N SER A 679 15.50 52.33 2.91
CA SER A 679 14.66 53.07 3.86
C SER A 679 13.12 52.86 3.84
N GLY A 680 12.58 52.22 4.89
CA GLY A 680 11.14 52.17 5.15
C GLY A 680 10.74 51.33 6.36
N SER A 681 10.43 51.98 7.50
CA SER A 681 9.97 51.29 8.71
C SER A 681 8.44 51.27 8.80
N ALA A 682 7.85 50.08 8.99
CA ALA A 682 6.45 49.91 9.39
C ALA A 682 6.26 48.61 10.20
N THR A 683 5.47 48.67 11.27
CA THR A 683 5.20 47.53 12.18
C THR A 683 3.70 47.28 12.35
N ALA A 684 3.25 46.04 12.10
CA ALA A 684 1.91 45.54 12.45
C ALA A 684 2.01 44.01 12.67
N SER A 685 2.10 43.52 13.92
CA SER A 685 0.97 43.20 14.80
C SER A 685 0.20 41.93 14.41
N LEU A 686 0.61 40.79 14.98
CA LEU A 686 -0.09 39.50 14.91
C LEU A 686 -1.34 39.47 15.78
N SER A 687 -2.40 38.78 15.33
CA SER A 687 -3.53 38.36 16.17
C SER A 687 -3.92 36.92 15.86
N HIS A 688 -3.69 35.99 16.80
CA HIS A 688 -4.19 34.62 16.71
C HIS A 688 -5.72 34.57 16.90
N SER A 689 -6.37 33.63 16.22
CA SER A 689 -7.70 33.13 16.58
C SER A 689 -7.73 31.62 16.32
N SER A 690 -8.00 30.83 17.35
CA SER A 690 -7.99 29.36 17.29
C SER A 690 -9.41 28.80 17.14
N ALA A 691 -9.56 27.74 16.35
CA ALA A 691 -10.78 26.93 16.28
C ALA A 691 -10.43 25.44 16.27
N PHE A 692 -11.14 24.65 17.09
CA PHE A 692 -10.93 23.21 17.23
C PHE A 692 -11.70 22.41 16.17
N VAL A 693 -11.15 21.27 15.76
CA VAL A 693 -11.91 20.16 15.15
C VAL A 693 -11.61 18.86 15.89
N THR A 694 -12.65 18.14 16.30
CA THR A 694 -12.54 16.90 17.10
C THR A 694 -12.64 15.66 16.22
N GLY A 695 -11.56 14.88 16.11
CA GLY A 695 -11.59 13.58 15.44
C GLY A 695 -12.17 12.45 16.30
N ARG A 696 -12.84 11.48 15.67
CA ARG A 696 -13.14 10.15 16.23
C ARG A 696 -12.78 9.08 15.21
N ILE A 697 -12.24 7.96 15.68
CA ILE A 697 -11.82 6.81 14.87
C ILE A 697 -12.60 5.59 15.37
N PHE A 698 -13.07 4.74 14.46
CA PHE A 698 -13.61 3.42 14.77
C PHE A 698 -12.86 2.35 13.96
N GLY A 699 -12.20 1.43 14.66
CA GLY A 699 -11.69 0.18 14.11
C GLY A 699 -12.19 -1.00 14.94
N THR A 700 -12.55 -2.12 14.31
CA THR A 700 -13.04 -3.33 15.00
C THR A 700 -12.79 -4.60 14.20
N VAL A 701 -12.19 -5.61 14.84
CA VAL A 701 -12.22 -7.03 14.45
C VAL A 701 -12.37 -7.87 15.77
N PRO A 702 -13.17 -8.95 15.83
CA PRO A 702 -13.31 -9.92 16.94
C PRO A 702 -12.51 -11.22 16.69
N MET A 703 -12.41 -12.26 17.55
CA MET A 703 -13.40 -13.04 18.35
C MET A 703 -12.71 -13.64 19.64
N VAL A 704 -12.93 -14.84 20.24
CA VAL A 704 -13.96 -15.92 20.29
C VAL A 704 -14.14 -16.35 21.78
N GLU A 705 -15.16 -17.16 22.15
CA GLU A 705 -15.27 -17.82 23.47
C GLU A 705 -14.89 -19.31 23.48
N THR A 706 -14.21 -19.76 24.54
CA THR A 706 -14.09 -21.15 25.07
C THR A 706 -13.46 -22.25 24.20
N GLY A 707 -12.60 -23.07 24.82
CA GLY A 707 -11.55 -23.83 24.11
C GLY A 707 -10.28 -22.97 24.04
N PRO A 708 -9.05 -23.54 24.12
CA PRO A 708 -7.83 -22.81 24.46
C PRO A 708 -7.66 -21.59 23.55
N ALA A 709 -7.73 -20.40 24.16
CA ALA A 709 -8.42 -19.25 23.58
C ALA A 709 -7.99 -18.92 22.15
N THR A 710 -8.84 -19.28 21.18
CA THR A 710 -8.79 -18.75 19.83
C THR A 710 -9.22 -17.28 19.85
N ARG A 711 -8.25 -16.40 20.04
CA ARG A 711 -8.36 -14.94 19.86
C ARG A 711 -8.43 -14.57 18.39
#